data_AF-A0A0Q5J771-F1
#
_entry.id   AF-A0A0Q5J771-F1
#
_cell.length_a   1.000
_cell.length_b   1.000
_cell.length_c   1.000
_cell.angle_alpha   90.00
_cell.angle_beta   90.00
_cell.angle_gamma   90.00
#
_symmetry.space_group_name_H-M   'P 1'
#
loop_
_entity.id
_entity.type
_entity.pdbx_description
1 polymer ?
#
loop_
_entity_poly.entity_id
_entity_poly.type
_entity_poly.pdbx_seq_one_letter_code
_entity_poly.pdbx_strand_id
1 'polypeptide(L)'
;MKYEELSRAALIKLLQDHDAERFDSGKDGIVLNYTGRTAPWQIARQVKPRMFEFNKRASVGSAEEECVNELWDGENLSTMVTLYKHRGQVDLVLTDPPYNTGEDFRYNDKWDKDPNDPDIGDLVAKDDGSRHSKWLRFMTPRLWMMREMLKPGGVIAICIDHRELYRLGMLMDEIFHEENRIGIINWQKSYAPRNDQKHISTATEYVLVYAKDIERVRTMPLPRTETMNSRYGTWDGDSDPWKPGDLTAPGDTTHPTMVYAIQSPFTGQLHYPSPGRHWATERAKLKKHLEQWGSSYAAVDLGDGHPQAFLIKGAPIPGTKDFKSDHPVLIKALKESTKIRESGPWPKAHWRDGGQGTFGMKKYLKDVKRGIVPTTYWSDDDYDSPMVLDGVSWDHTESGHSQAGVNELTAVVGKGHNFRTVKPLRLMKKIMQIWCKPDGIVMDPFAGSGTTGHAVLELNKESGSNRRFILIEQGNDEKGDHYAKTLTADRIKRAITGKWKSGDREPLGGGFRYFTLKREKVDANAVNALAREEMMDLLLVSYWDRNDKAKSYLRRLPAGDHKHLFAVNSRNEGFFLVWSAPDQPSTLTRAVFKEIVQEAKTANLAGRYHVYAALAPYTGNDIEFYQIPDKVLEHIGFNARADAYNNDGGMDAD
;
A
#
# COMPACT_ATOMS: atom_id res chain seq x y z
N MET A 1 -13.63 3.03 39.04
CA MET A 1 -12.98 3.10 40.35
C MET A 1 -12.82 4.57 40.69
N LYS A 2 -13.30 5.06 41.85
CA LYS A 2 -13.15 6.48 42.21
C LYS A 2 -11.79 6.68 42.85
N TYR A 3 -10.99 7.62 42.34
CA TYR A 3 -9.65 7.91 42.86
C TYR A 3 -9.66 8.29 44.35
N GLU A 4 -10.77 8.85 44.82
CA GLU A 4 -11.03 9.25 46.20
C GLU A 4 -11.04 8.07 47.19
N GLU A 5 -11.29 6.85 46.70
CA GLU A 5 -11.37 5.63 47.51
C GLU A 5 -10.01 4.90 47.60
N LEU A 6 -8.98 5.39 46.89
CA LEU A 6 -7.65 4.78 46.87
C LEU A 6 -6.75 5.38 47.96
N SER A 7 -5.93 4.52 48.57
CA SER A 7 -4.87 5.00 49.47
C SER A 7 -3.83 5.80 48.69
N ARG A 8 -3.12 6.72 49.36
CA ARG A 8 -2.02 7.50 48.75
C ARG A 8 -0.98 6.60 48.08
N ALA A 9 -0.66 5.45 48.68
CA ALA A 9 0.27 4.48 48.11
C ALA A 9 -0.28 3.80 46.84
N ALA A 10 -1.56 3.44 46.83
CA ALA A 10 -2.22 2.87 45.65
C ALA A 10 -2.32 3.89 44.51
N LEU A 11 -2.59 5.16 44.83
CA LEU A 11 -2.56 6.27 43.87
C LEU A 11 -1.17 6.50 43.26
N ILE A 12 -0.12 6.52 44.09
CA ILE A 12 1.27 6.66 43.61
C ILE A 12 1.63 5.49 42.70
N LYS A 13 1.30 4.26 43.09
CA LYS A 13 1.56 3.08 42.28
C LYS A 13 0.82 3.13 40.94
N LEU A 14 -0.46 3.49 40.95
CA LEU A 14 -1.26 3.62 39.73
C LEU A 14 -0.70 4.70 38.79
N LEU A 15 -0.21 5.81 39.33
CA LEU A 15 0.48 6.85 38.53
C LEU A 15 1.82 6.34 37.97
N GLN A 16 2.61 5.62 38.77
CA GLN A 16 3.88 5.04 38.31
C GLN A 16 3.67 3.99 37.22
N ASP A 17 2.66 3.13 37.37
CA ASP A 17 2.30 2.13 36.37
C ASP A 17 1.82 2.82 35.07
N HIS A 18 1.00 3.87 35.17
CA HIS A 18 0.55 4.66 34.02
C HIS A 18 1.70 5.43 33.35
N ASP A 19 2.63 6.01 34.12
CA ASP A 19 3.80 6.71 33.58
C ASP A 19 4.77 5.71 32.92
N ALA A 20 4.92 4.50 33.46
CA ALA A 20 5.71 3.43 32.86
C ALA A 20 5.08 2.95 31.53
N GLU A 21 3.76 2.73 31.48
CA GLU A 21 3.04 2.40 30.25
C GLU A 21 3.15 3.51 29.19
N ARG A 22 3.08 4.78 29.62
CA ARG A 22 3.29 5.93 28.73
C ARG A 22 4.72 6.03 28.20
N PHE A 23 5.70 5.80 29.07
CA PHE A 23 7.10 5.81 28.70
C PHE A 23 7.41 4.68 27.70
N ASP A 24 6.89 3.48 27.95
CA ASP A 24 7.09 2.33 27.07
C ASP A 24 6.38 2.50 25.73
N SER A 25 5.13 3.00 25.73
CA SER A 25 4.38 3.28 24.49
C SER A 25 4.97 4.40 23.63
N GLY A 26 5.76 5.32 24.22
CA GLY A 26 6.44 6.40 23.50
C GLY A 26 7.93 6.18 23.27
N LYS A 27 8.47 5.02 23.66
CA LYS A 27 9.91 4.72 23.61
C LYS A 27 10.48 4.83 22.19
N ASP A 28 9.66 4.51 21.18
CA ASP A 28 10.04 4.46 19.77
C ASP A 28 9.23 5.41 18.88
N GLY A 29 8.48 6.39 19.43
CA GLY A 29 7.65 7.26 18.58
C GLY A 29 6.83 8.36 19.29
N ILE A 30 5.93 8.99 18.52
CA ILE A 30 5.01 10.02 19.02
C ILE A 30 3.72 9.36 19.50
N VAL A 31 3.30 9.71 20.71
CA VAL A 31 2.07 9.19 21.32
C VAL A 31 0.98 10.27 21.34
N LEU A 32 -0.16 10.00 20.70
CA LEU A 32 -1.31 10.91 20.74
C LEU A 32 -2.15 10.63 21.99
N ASN A 33 -2.26 11.59 22.90
CA ASN A 33 -3.11 11.46 24.09
C ASN A 33 -4.48 12.14 23.90
N TYR A 34 -5.56 11.45 24.25
CA TYR A 34 -6.94 11.95 24.17
C TYR A 34 -7.85 11.26 25.19
N THR A 35 -8.99 11.89 25.50
CA THR A 35 -9.96 11.36 26.46
C THR A 35 -10.55 10.04 25.99
N GLY A 36 -10.57 9.04 26.89
CA GLY A 36 -11.10 7.71 26.57
C GLY A 36 -10.17 6.88 25.68
N ARG A 37 -8.89 7.26 25.56
CA ARG A 37 -7.86 6.45 24.91
C ARG A 37 -7.70 5.13 25.66
N THR A 38 -7.67 4.07 24.88
CA THR A 38 -7.36 2.71 25.28
C THR A 38 -6.36 2.15 24.30
N ALA A 39 -5.49 1.25 24.75
CA ALA A 39 -4.54 0.67 23.83
C ALA A 39 -5.28 -0.11 22.70
N PRO A 40 -4.89 0.04 21.42
CA PRO A 40 -5.62 -0.55 20.30
C PRO A 40 -5.83 -2.06 20.45
N TRP A 41 -4.80 -2.76 20.95
CA TRP A 41 -4.83 -4.20 21.17
C TRP A 41 -5.82 -4.64 22.25
N GLN A 42 -6.14 -3.77 23.23
CA GLN A 42 -7.08 -4.13 24.30
C GLN A 42 -8.51 -4.21 23.77
N ILE A 43 -8.97 -3.22 23.00
CA ILE A 43 -10.32 -3.23 22.43
C ILE A 43 -10.45 -4.34 21.40
N ALA A 44 -9.49 -4.46 20.48
CA ALA A 44 -9.58 -5.45 19.39
C ALA A 44 -9.65 -6.90 19.91
N ARG A 45 -9.00 -7.21 21.05
CA ARG A 45 -9.04 -8.54 21.69
C ARG A 45 -10.36 -8.82 22.41
N GLN A 46 -11.08 -7.78 22.84
CA GLN A 46 -12.38 -7.93 23.50
C GLN A 46 -13.52 -8.16 22.50
N VAL A 47 -13.33 -7.76 21.24
CA VAL A 47 -14.31 -7.99 20.17
C VAL A 47 -14.30 -9.48 19.80
N LYS A 48 -15.49 -10.09 19.77
CA LYS A 48 -15.69 -11.50 19.51
C LYS A 48 -16.21 -11.73 18.08
N PRO A 49 -15.79 -12.81 17.41
CA PRO A 49 -16.33 -13.19 16.12
C PRO A 49 -17.81 -13.56 16.24
N ARG A 50 -18.60 -13.20 15.23
CA ARG A 50 -20.04 -13.40 15.23
C ARG A 50 -20.44 -14.46 14.21
N MET A 51 -21.54 -15.13 14.50
CA MET A 51 -22.20 -15.99 13.53
C MET A 51 -22.66 -15.16 12.33
N PHE A 52 -22.71 -15.77 11.15
CA PHE A 52 -23.17 -15.11 9.93
C PHE A 52 -24.05 -16.04 9.10
N GLU A 53 -24.77 -15.48 8.13
CA GLU A 53 -25.62 -16.22 7.20
C GLU A 53 -25.26 -15.89 5.76
N PHE A 54 -25.19 -16.92 4.92
CA PHE A 54 -25.03 -16.76 3.49
C PHE A 54 -26.36 -16.41 2.82
N ASN A 55 -26.39 -15.31 2.06
CA ASN A 55 -27.58 -14.86 1.35
C ASN A 55 -27.46 -15.13 -0.16
N LYS A 56 -27.95 -16.30 -0.60
CA LYS A 56 -27.93 -16.69 -2.02
C LYS A 56 -28.69 -15.71 -2.94
N ARG A 57 -29.75 -15.06 -2.46
CA ARG A 57 -30.55 -14.11 -3.29
C ARG A 57 -29.84 -12.79 -3.54
N ALA A 58 -29.00 -12.35 -2.60
CA ALA A 58 -28.19 -11.15 -2.73
C ALA A 58 -26.83 -11.41 -3.40
N SER A 59 -26.41 -12.68 -3.50
CA SER A 59 -25.21 -13.12 -4.19
C SER A 59 -25.39 -13.13 -5.71
N VAL A 60 -24.28 -13.13 -6.45
CA VAL A 60 -24.27 -13.05 -7.92
C VAL A 60 -23.16 -13.95 -8.47
N GLY A 61 -23.42 -14.66 -9.57
CA GLY A 61 -22.46 -15.49 -10.30
C GLY A 61 -22.85 -16.97 -10.34
N SER A 62 -22.07 -17.78 -11.07
CA SER A 62 -22.08 -19.24 -10.93
C SER A 62 -21.63 -19.68 -9.54
N ALA A 63 -21.76 -20.97 -9.22
CA ALA A 63 -21.28 -21.50 -7.94
C ALA A 63 -19.78 -21.26 -7.75
N GLU A 64 -19.00 -21.34 -8.82
CA GLU A 64 -17.55 -21.08 -8.85
C GLU A 64 -17.26 -19.57 -8.74
N GLU A 65 -17.97 -18.75 -9.52
CA GLU A 65 -17.76 -17.30 -9.56
C GLU A 65 -18.13 -16.60 -8.24
N GLU A 66 -19.18 -17.08 -7.57
CA GLU A 66 -19.61 -16.57 -6.27
C GLU A 66 -18.50 -16.70 -5.21
N CYS A 67 -17.69 -17.76 -5.28
CA CYS A 67 -16.64 -18.03 -4.28
C CYS A 67 -15.43 -17.08 -4.36
N VAL A 68 -15.36 -16.23 -5.38
CA VAL A 68 -14.18 -15.42 -5.66
C VAL A 68 -14.14 -14.17 -4.79
N ASN A 69 -15.29 -13.53 -4.59
CA ASN A 69 -15.39 -12.25 -3.88
C ASN A 69 -16.42 -12.29 -2.76
N GLU A 70 -16.26 -11.41 -1.78
CA GLU A 70 -17.10 -11.39 -0.59
C GLU A 70 -17.63 -9.98 -0.31
N LEU A 71 -18.91 -9.89 0.06
CA LEU A 71 -19.56 -8.68 0.54
C LEU A 71 -20.27 -9.00 1.85
N TRP A 72 -19.90 -8.29 2.91
CA TRP A 72 -20.37 -8.50 4.26
C TRP A 72 -21.23 -7.33 4.74
N ASP A 73 -22.42 -7.67 5.21
CA ASP A 73 -23.37 -6.77 5.86
C ASP A 73 -23.22 -6.88 7.37
N GLY A 74 -22.60 -5.86 7.96
CA GLY A 74 -22.33 -5.83 9.39
C GLY A 74 -21.40 -4.71 9.82
N GLU A 75 -21.33 -4.49 11.12
CA GLU A 75 -20.37 -3.58 11.74
C GLU A 75 -18.95 -4.05 11.41
N ASN A 76 -18.12 -3.14 10.91
CA ASN A 76 -16.87 -3.49 10.24
C ASN A 76 -15.78 -4.03 11.16
N LEU A 77 -15.70 -3.58 12.41
CA LEU A 77 -14.75 -4.13 13.39
C LEU A 77 -15.08 -5.60 13.70
N SER A 78 -16.34 -5.89 14.04
CA SER A 78 -16.84 -7.24 14.31
C SER A 78 -16.72 -8.17 13.10
N THR A 79 -16.96 -7.63 11.90
CA THR A 79 -16.82 -8.38 10.65
C THR A 79 -15.35 -8.75 10.39
N MET A 80 -14.41 -7.80 10.52
CA MET A 80 -12.99 -8.11 10.33
C MET A 80 -12.47 -9.13 11.37
N VAL A 81 -12.97 -9.10 12.61
CA VAL A 81 -12.67 -10.14 13.61
C VAL A 81 -13.24 -11.50 13.20
N THR A 82 -14.45 -11.53 12.64
CA THR A 82 -15.08 -12.75 12.10
C THR A 82 -14.33 -13.32 10.90
N LEU A 83 -13.68 -12.46 10.11
CA LEU A 83 -12.81 -12.80 8.98
C LEU A 83 -11.41 -13.28 9.41
N TYR A 84 -11.27 -13.92 10.58
CA TYR A 84 -9.98 -14.36 11.14
C TYR A 84 -9.14 -15.18 10.14
N LYS A 85 -9.78 -15.93 9.24
CA LYS A 85 -9.10 -16.71 8.19
C LYS A 85 -8.36 -15.85 7.16
N HIS A 86 -8.78 -14.60 6.95
CA HIS A 86 -8.14 -13.67 6.00
C HIS A 86 -7.04 -12.82 6.66
N ARG A 87 -6.79 -13.00 7.97
CA ARG A 87 -5.68 -12.31 8.66
C ARG A 87 -4.35 -12.62 7.99
N GLY A 88 -3.55 -11.58 7.76
CA GLY A 88 -2.27 -11.71 7.06
C GLY A 88 -2.37 -12.07 5.57
N GLN A 89 -3.55 -12.02 4.94
CA GLN A 89 -3.74 -12.42 3.54
C GLN A 89 -4.07 -11.26 2.58
N VAL A 90 -4.47 -10.10 3.09
CA VAL A 90 -4.87 -8.94 2.28
C VAL A 90 -3.63 -8.25 1.70
N ASP A 91 -3.65 -7.95 0.40
CA ASP A 91 -2.54 -7.25 -0.27
C ASP A 91 -2.71 -5.73 -0.17
N LEU A 92 -3.95 -5.24 -0.29
CA LEU A 92 -4.27 -3.82 -0.22
C LEU A 92 -5.54 -3.59 0.62
N VAL A 93 -5.45 -2.74 1.64
CA VAL A 93 -6.63 -2.12 2.25
C VAL A 93 -6.82 -0.76 1.59
N LEU A 94 -7.92 -0.58 0.87
CA LEU A 94 -8.27 0.70 0.23
C LEU A 94 -9.62 1.14 0.75
N THR A 95 -9.65 2.25 1.49
CA THR A 95 -10.84 2.58 2.26
C THR A 95 -11.07 4.08 2.41
N ASP A 96 -12.33 4.43 2.67
CA ASP A 96 -12.85 5.80 2.78
C ASP A 96 -13.69 5.95 4.06
N PRO A 97 -13.04 6.06 5.24
CA PRO A 97 -13.75 6.22 6.50
C PRO A 97 -14.50 7.56 6.55
N PRO A 98 -15.41 7.77 7.51
CA PRO A 98 -16.09 9.05 7.65
C PRO A 98 -15.12 10.18 8.01
N TYR A 99 -15.39 11.40 7.56
CA TYR A 99 -14.50 12.57 7.65
C TYR A 99 -14.79 13.48 8.85
N ASN A 100 -15.73 13.07 9.72
CA ASN A 100 -16.16 13.85 10.89
C ASN A 100 -16.67 15.25 10.49
N THR A 101 -17.56 15.28 9.50
CA THR A 101 -18.23 16.51 9.05
C THR A 101 -19.36 16.94 9.99
N GLY A 102 -19.89 15.98 10.76
CA GLY A 102 -21.05 16.15 11.65
C GLY A 102 -22.34 15.51 11.12
N GLU A 103 -22.30 14.94 9.91
CA GLU A 103 -23.44 14.29 9.24
C GLU A 103 -23.11 12.86 8.76
N ASP A 104 -21.88 12.41 8.97
CA ASP A 104 -21.27 11.28 8.26
C ASP A 104 -20.86 10.11 9.16
N PHE A 105 -20.87 10.24 10.49
CA PHE A 105 -20.55 9.12 11.37
C PHE A 105 -21.37 9.08 12.65
N ARG A 106 -21.57 7.84 13.11
CA ARG A 106 -22.23 7.51 14.38
C ARG A 106 -21.23 6.89 15.34
N TYR A 107 -21.47 7.08 16.63
CA TYR A 107 -20.63 6.48 17.68
C TYR A 107 -21.48 5.98 18.83
N ASN A 108 -21.24 4.74 19.25
CA ASN A 108 -21.86 4.15 20.42
C ASN A 108 -20.90 4.23 21.62
N ASP A 109 -21.24 5.08 22.60
CA ASP A 109 -20.44 5.22 23.83
C ASP A 109 -20.40 3.93 24.67
N LYS A 110 -21.31 2.96 24.44
CA LYS A 110 -21.26 1.66 25.12
C LYS A 110 -20.08 0.80 24.66
N TRP A 111 -19.55 1.02 23.45
CA TRP A 111 -18.37 0.30 22.95
C TRP A 111 -17.13 0.47 23.84
N ASP A 112 -17.11 1.53 24.65
CA ASP A 112 -16.06 1.79 25.62
C ASP A 112 -16.02 0.76 26.77
N LYS A 113 -17.16 0.11 27.03
CA LYS A 113 -17.33 -0.89 28.09
C LYS A 113 -17.55 -2.29 27.54
N ASP A 114 -18.34 -2.39 26.48
CA ASP A 114 -18.58 -3.62 25.74
C ASP A 114 -18.42 -3.34 24.24
N PRO A 115 -17.25 -3.66 23.64
CA PRO A 115 -17.03 -3.45 22.21
C PRO A 115 -17.84 -4.42 21.35
N ASN A 116 -18.61 -5.34 21.95
CA ASN A 116 -19.55 -6.22 21.26
C ASN A 116 -20.99 -5.70 21.31
N ASP A 117 -21.24 -4.50 21.83
CA ASP A 117 -22.57 -3.91 21.78
C ASP A 117 -23.01 -3.75 20.31
N PRO A 118 -24.18 -4.31 19.91
CA PRO A 118 -24.62 -4.32 18.51
C PRO A 118 -25.20 -2.99 18.03
N ASP A 119 -25.38 -2.02 18.92
CA ASP A 119 -25.91 -0.70 18.61
C ASP A 119 -24.85 0.16 17.91
N ILE A 120 -25.28 0.90 16.89
CA ILE A 120 -24.43 1.80 16.10
C ILE A 120 -24.25 3.16 16.78
N GLY A 121 -25.13 3.47 17.74
CA GLY A 121 -25.14 4.71 18.47
C GLY A 121 -25.69 5.90 17.66
N ASP A 122 -25.51 7.07 18.25
CA ASP A 122 -26.08 8.32 17.76
C ASP A 122 -25.17 9.00 16.73
N LEU A 123 -25.78 9.82 15.86
CA LEU A 123 -25.05 10.70 14.96
C LEU A 123 -24.22 11.68 15.78
N VAL A 124 -22.92 11.75 15.50
CA VAL A 124 -22.04 12.69 16.19
C VAL A 124 -22.13 14.05 15.51
N ALA A 125 -22.80 14.99 16.18
CA ALA A 125 -23.06 16.32 15.66
C ALA A 125 -21.78 17.17 15.55
N LYS A 126 -21.80 18.17 14.67
CA LYS A 126 -20.66 19.05 14.40
C LYS A 126 -20.18 19.82 15.63
N ASP A 127 -21.08 20.15 16.53
CA ASP A 127 -20.88 20.90 17.77
C ASP A 127 -20.57 20.02 18.99
N ASP A 128 -20.54 18.69 18.83
CA ASP A 128 -20.09 17.77 19.88
C ASP A 128 -18.61 18.00 20.17
N GLY A 129 -18.29 18.54 21.36
CA GLY A 129 -16.92 18.81 21.80
C GLY A 129 -16.04 17.55 21.91
N SER A 130 -16.65 16.37 21.98
CA SER A 130 -15.98 15.07 22.01
C SER A 130 -15.85 14.39 20.65
N ARG A 131 -16.32 15.02 19.56
CA ARG A 131 -16.37 14.40 18.22
C ARG A 131 -15.03 13.84 17.76
N HIS A 132 -13.92 14.51 18.06
CA HIS A 132 -12.58 14.09 17.64
C HIS A 132 -12.10 12.88 18.44
N SER A 133 -12.33 12.86 19.77
CA SER A 133 -12.04 11.68 20.59
C SER A 133 -12.92 10.50 20.21
N LYS A 134 -14.22 10.70 19.94
CA LYS A 134 -15.12 9.65 19.45
C LYS A 134 -14.64 9.07 18.13
N TRP A 135 -14.26 9.92 17.18
CA TRP A 135 -13.70 9.49 15.91
C TRP A 135 -12.39 8.70 16.07
N LEU A 136 -11.49 9.15 16.94
CA LEU A 136 -10.25 8.41 17.24
C LEU A 136 -10.54 7.04 17.86
N ARG A 137 -11.45 6.96 18.83
CA ARG A 137 -11.84 5.70 19.48
C ARG A 137 -12.55 4.75 18.53
N PHE A 138 -13.29 5.29 17.57
CA PHE A 138 -13.86 4.54 16.46
C PHE A 138 -12.78 3.97 15.53
N MET A 139 -11.86 4.82 15.06
CA MET A 139 -10.85 4.42 14.07
C MET A 139 -9.76 3.53 14.64
N THR A 140 -9.32 3.74 15.87
CA THR A 140 -8.19 3.04 16.50
C THR A 140 -8.27 1.51 16.40
N PRO A 141 -9.32 0.83 16.92
CA PRO A 141 -9.41 -0.63 16.83
C PRO A 141 -9.59 -1.12 15.38
N ARG A 142 -10.20 -0.31 14.51
CA ARG A 142 -10.42 -0.66 13.10
C ARG A 142 -9.12 -0.63 12.31
N LEU A 143 -8.30 0.42 12.48
CA LEU A 143 -6.98 0.54 11.86
C LEU A 143 -6.04 -0.58 12.33
N TRP A 144 -6.08 -0.92 13.62
CA TRP A 144 -5.34 -2.06 14.15
C TRP A 144 -5.75 -3.35 13.43
N MET A 145 -7.04 -3.63 13.33
CA MET A 145 -7.52 -4.83 12.64
C MET A 145 -7.15 -4.82 11.15
N MET A 146 -7.27 -3.67 10.46
CA MET A 146 -6.83 -3.53 9.07
C MET A 146 -5.34 -3.88 8.90
N ARG A 147 -4.47 -3.43 9.82
CA ARG A 147 -3.05 -3.80 9.85
C ARG A 147 -2.87 -5.31 10.01
N GLU A 148 -3.65 -5.96 10.86
CA GLU A 148 -3.59 -7.41 11.06
C GLU A 148 -4.08 -8.21 9.85
N MET A 149 -5.04 -7.67 9.09
CA MET A 149 -5.52 -8.28 7.85
C MET A 149 -4.46 -8.25 6.74
N LEU A 150 -3.57 -7.26 6.73
CA LEU A 150 -2.53 -7.11 5.71
C LEU A 150 -1.45 -8.20 5.79
N LYS A 151 -1.02 -8.68 4.63
CA LYS A 151 0.24 -9.41 4.43
C LYS A 151 1.42 -8.57 4.90
N PRO A 152 2.58 -9.18 5.22
CA PRO A 152 3.78 -8.42 5.59
C PRO A 152 4.15 -7.33 4.58
N GLY A 153 4.08 -7.59 3.27
CA GLY A 153 4.30 -6.57 2.23
C GLY A 153 3.04 -5.85 1.75
N GLY A 154 1.95 -5.93 2.51
CA GLY A 154 0.67 -5.30 2.17
C GLY A 154 0.67 -3.79 2.47
N VAL A 155 -0.23 -3.08 1.80
CA VAL A 155 -0.34 -1.61 1.87
C VAL A 155 -1.75 -1.22 2.32
N ILE A 156 -1.85 -0.15 3.11
CA ILE A 156 -3.11 0.52 3.41
C ILE A 156 -3.11 1.92 2.77
N ALA A 157 -4.20 2.26 2.09
CA ALA A 157 -4.45 3.56 1.49
C ALA A 157 -5.80 4.09 1.99
N ILE A 158 -5.78 5.18 2.75
CA ILE A 158 -6.97 5.75 3.41
C ILE A 158 -7.27 7.14 2.85
N CYS A 159 -8.45 7.29 2.27
CA CYS A 159 -8.94 8.60 1.84
C CYS A 159 -9.40 9.42 3.05
N ILE A 160 -9.01 10.69 3.11
CA ILE A 160 -9.39 11.61 4.19
C ILE A 160 -9.40 13.06 3.71
N ASP A 161 -10.13 13.93 4.39
CA ASP A 161 -10.02 15.38 4.22
C ASP A 161 -9.10 16.03 5.28
N HIS A 162 -8.95 17.35 5.19
CA HIS A 162 -8.11 18.12 6.10
C HIS A 162 -8.56 18.12 7.58
N ARG A 163 -9.81 17.75 7.90
CA ARG A 163 -10.36 17.85 9.27
C ARG A 163 -9.72 16.85 10.20
N GLU A 164 -9.54 15.62 9.72
CA GLU A 164 -8.94 14.52 10.47
C GLU A 164 -7.59 14.07 9.95
N LEU A 165 -7.08 14.65 8.86
CA LEU A 165 -5.75 14.36 8.28
C LEU A 165 -4.65 14.21 9.35
N TYR A 166 -4.48 15.19 10.24
CA TYR A 166 -3.41 15.16 11.24
C TYR A 166 -3.65 14.12 12.34
N ARG A 167 -4.90 13.95 12.78
CA ARG A 167 -5.25 12.97 13.82
C ARG A 167 -5.11 11.56 13.30
N LEU A 168 -5.55 11.31 12.06
CA LEU A 168 -5.31 10.07 11.35
C LEU A 168 -3.82 9.84 11.16
N GLY A 169 -3.05 10.84 10.71
CA GLY A 169 -1.60 10.73 10.53
C GLY A 169 -0.88 10.27 11.79
N MET A 170 -1.14 10.91 12.93
CA MET A 170 -0.55 10.51 14.21
C MET A 170 -0.98 9.10 14.64
N LEU A 171 -2.24 8.74 14.43
CA LEU A 171 -2.74 7.40 14.75
C LEU A 171 -2.14 6.33 13.83
N MET A 172 -1.91 6.65 12.56
CA MET A 172 -1.24 5.78 11.61
C MET A 172 0.24 5.60 11.96
N ASP A 173 0.93 6.64 12.41
CA ASP A 173 2.31 6.52 12.92
C ASP A 173 2.39 5.66 14.16
N GLU A 174 1.43 5.77 15.09
CA GLU A 174 1.39 4.91 16.28
C GLU A 174 1.16 3.43 15.92
N ILE A 175 0.32 3.13 14.93
CA ILE A 175 -0.08 1.76 14.56
C ILE A 175 0.87 1.11 13.54
N PHE A 176 1.32 1.86 12.54
CA PHE A 176 2.14 1.38 11.43
C PHE A 176 3.61 1.75 11.56
N HIS A 177 3.97 2.63 12.49
CA HIS A 177 5.29 3.27 12.59
C HIS A 177 5.57 4.25 11.43
N GLU A 178 6.18 5.38 11.75
CA GLU A 178 6.39 6.48 10.79
C GLU A 178 7.29 6.06 9.62
N GLU A 179 8.29 5.21 9.85
CA GLU A 179 9.20 4.70 8.83
C GLU A 179 8.49 3.87 7.76
N ASN A 180 7.29 3.34 8.06
CA ASN A 180 6.47 2.60 7.10
C ASN A 180 5.53 3.50 6.29
N ARG A 181 5.58 4.83 6.48
CA ARG A 181 4.82 5.79 5.67
C ARG A 181 5.38 5.84 4.25
N ILE A 182 4.61 5.38 3.27
CA ILE A 182 4.97 5.45 1.85
C ILE A 182 4.82 6.88 1.33
N GLY A 183 3.75 7.57 1.75
CA GLY A 183 3.53 8.96 1.38
C GLY A 183 2.11 9.44 1.62
N ILE A 184 1.89 10.72 1.35
CA ILE A 184 0.58 11.37 1.35
C ILE A 184 0.32 11.81 -0.08
N ILE A 185 -0.70 11.25 -0.71
CA ILE A 185 -1.13 11.65 -2.04
C ILE A 185 -2.12 12.80 -1.91
N ASN A 186 -1.85 13.90 -2.61
CA ASN A 186 -2.80 14.99 -2.81
C ASN A 186 -3.66 14.69 -4.02
N TRP A 187 -4.97 14.49 -3.82
CA TRP A 187 -5.95 14.27 -4.87
C TRP A 187 -6.84 15.50 -5.04
N GLN A 188 -6.93 16.04 -6.25
CA GLN A 188 -7.79 17.18 -6.54
C GLN A 188 -9.25 16.75 -6.73
N LYS A 189 -10.11 17.09 -5.77
CA LYS A 189 -11.54 16.73 -5.80
C LYS A 189 -12.42 17.67 -6.62
N SER A 190 -11.98 18.91 -6.84
CA SER A 190 -12.80 19.97 -7.44
C SER A 190 -11.98 20.82 -8.42
N TYR A 191 -12.59 21.13 -9.58
CA TYR A 191 -11.95 21.81 -10.70
C TYR A 191 -11.92 23.33 -10.52
N ALA A 192 -13.05 23.91 -10.11
CA ALA A 192 -13.18 25.35 -9.92
C ALA A 192 -13.03 25.72 -8.42
N PRO A 193 -12.25 26.76 -8.09
CA PRO A 193 -12.28 27.33 -6.76
C PRO A 193 -13.70 27.82 -6.46
N ARG A 194 -14.17 27.58 -5.23
CA ARG A 194 -15.45 28.17 -4.80
C ARG A 194 -15.21 29.63 -4.47
N ASN A 195 -15.83 30.52 -5.24
CA ASN A 195 -15.72 31.97 -5.09
C ASN A 195 -16.40 32.51 -3.82
N ASP A 196 -17.03 31.66 -3.01
CA ASP A 196 -17.75 32.00 -1.78
C ASP A 196 -16.90 31.83 -0.50
N GLN A 197 -15.64 31.41 -0.64
CA GLN A 197 -14.76 31.17 0.51
C GLN A 197 -14.08 32.45 0.97
N LYS A 198 -14.14 32.72 2.29
CA LYS A 198 -13.52 33.90 2.92
C LYS A 198 -11.99 33.82 3.03
N HIS A 199 -11.41 32.62 2.88
CA HIS A 199 -9.98 32.37 3.01
C HIS A 199 -9.47 31.62 1.76
N ILE A 200 -9.18 30.33 1.87
CA ILE A 200 -8.67 29.50 0.78
C ILE A 200 -9.72 28.46 0.41
N SER A 201 -10.04 28.34 -0.88
CA SER A 201 -10.91 27.28 -1.38
C SER A 201 -10.18 25.93 -1.36
N THR A 202 -10.66 24.98 -0.55
CA THR A 202 -10.11 23.62 -0.51
C THR A 202 -10.53 22.83 -1.75
N ALA A 203 -9.59 22.66 -2.69
CA ALA A 203 -9.80 21.86 -3.91
C ALA A 203 -9.29 20.42 -3.80
N THR A 204 -8.58 20.07 -2.72
CA THR A 204 -7.91 18.78 -2.54
C THR A 204 -8.48 17.96 -1.38
N GLU A 205 -8.33 16.65 -1.52
CA GLU A 205 -8.43 15.64 -0.47
C GLU A 205 -7.12 14.83 -0.45
N TYR A 206 -6.94 13.99 0.56
CA TYR A 206 -5.69 13.30 0.81
C TYR A 206 -5.90 11.79 0.80
N VAL A 207 -4.88 11.05 0.36
CA VAL A 207 -4.79 9.61 0.58
C VAL A 207 -3.51 9.33 1.36
N LEU A 208 -3.64 8.86 2.60
CA LEU A 208 -2.50 8.45 3.42
C LEU A 208 -2.17 7.01 3.08
N VAL A 209 -0.90 6.76 2.78
CA VAL A 209 -0.43 5.45 2.35
C VAL A 209 0.67 4.95 3.27
N TYR A 210 0.43 3.79 3.88
CA TYR A 210 1.38 3.10 4.76
C TYR A 210 1.58 1.66 4.31
N ALA A 211 2.80 1.17 4.49
CA ALA A 211 3.15 -0.24 4.41
C ALA A 211 2.91 -0.93 5.75
N LYS A 212 2.64 -2.24 5.76
CA LYS A 212 2.80 -3.04 6.99
C LYS A 212 4.29 -3.23 7.33
N ASP A 213 5.12 -3.45 6.32
CA ASP A 213 6.58 -3.50 6.38
C ASP A 213 7.13 -2.93 5.06
N ILE A 214 7.69 -1.72 5.10
CA ILE A 214 8.10 -0.97 3.91
C ILE A 214 9.19 -1.68 3.11
N GLU A 215 10.05 -2.45 3.77
CA GLU A 215 11.13 -3.22 3.13
C GLU A 215 10.60 -4.38 2.27
N ARG A 216 9.35 -4.80 2.51
CA ARG A 216 8.69 -5.89 1.76
C ARG A 216 7.71 -5.40 0.70
N VAL A 217 7.36 -4.12 0.71
CA VAL A 217 6.41 -3.54 -0.25
C VAL A 217 6.99 -3.54 -1.65
N ARG A 218 6.13 -3.82 -2.64
CA ARG A 218 6.44 -3.68 -4.05
C ARG A 218 5.49 -2.68 -4.70
N THR A 219 6.04 -1.54 -5.10
CA THR A 219 5.33 -0.51 -5.86
C THR A 219 5.42 -0.84 -7.35
N MET A 220 4.28 -1.12 -7.98
CA MET A 220 4.21 -1.39 -9.40
C MET A 220 4.18 -0.08 -10.20
N PRO A 221 4.89 0.00 -11.33
CA PRO A 221 4.83 1.17 -12.19
C PRO A 221 3.47 1.24 -12.89
N LEU A 222 2.95 2.46 -13.06
CA LEU A 222 1.71 2.68 -13.81
C LEU A 222 1.95 2.51 -15.32
N PRO A 223 0.94 2.12 -16.11
CA PRO A 223 1.07 2.09 -17.58
C PRO A 223 1.41 3.48 -18.14
N ARG A 224 2.16 3.52 -19.24
CA ARG A 224 2.45 4.77 -19.95
C ARG A 224 1.22 5.23 -20.72
N THR A 225 0.97 6.53 -20.76
CA THR A 225 -0.10 7.09 -21.59
C THR A 225 0.30 7.20 -23.05
N GLU A 226 -0.69 7.30 -23.94
CA GLU A 226 -0.48 7.49 -25.37
C GLU A 226 0.24 8.82 -25.66
N THR A 227 -0.10 9.89 -24.93
CA THR A 227 0.60 11.19 -24.95
C THR A 227 2.09 11.06 -24.61
N MET A 228 2.44 10.22 -23.65
CA MET A 228 3.85 9.97 -23.31
C MET A 228 4.59 9.16 -24.38
N ASN A 229 3.87 8.35 -25.16
CA ASN A 229 4.44 7.56 -26.26
C ASN A 229 4.55 8.38 -27.55
N SER A 230 3.65 9.35 -27.79
CA SER A 230 3.68 10.23 -28.97
C SER A 230 4.94 11.12 -29.03
N ARG A 231 5.62 11.33 -27.90
CA ARG A 231 6.92 12.03 -27.85
C ARG A 231 8.08 11.24 -28.48
N TYR A 232 7.87 9.97 -28.84
CA TYR A 232 8.86 9.12 -29.51
C TYR A 232 8.50 9.01 -30.99
N GLY A 233 9.47 9.25 -31.87
CA GLY A 233 9.27 9.22 -33.31
C GLY A 233 10.44 8.56 -34.05
N THR A 234 10.28 8.45 -35.37
CA THR A 234 11.25 7.85 -36.30
C THR A 234 11.70 8.89 -37.33
N TRP A 235 12.27 10.01 -36.85
CA TRP A 235 12.58 11.18 -37.69
C TRP A 235 13.70 10.96 -38.71
N ASP A 236 14.50 9.92 -38.53
CA ASP A 236 15.70 9.62 -39.32
C ASP A 236 15.64 8.24 -39.99
N GLY A 237 14.46 7.62 -40.07
CA GLY A 237 14.28 6.29 -40.66
C GLY A 237 14.73 5.13 -39.77
N ASP A 238 15.04 5.37 -38.49
CA ASP A 238 15.26 4.32 -37.50
C ASP A 238 13.96 3.53 -37.25
N SER A 239 14.03 2.19 -37.25
CA SER A 239 12.85 1.33 -37.05
C SER A 239 12.31 1.39 -35.63
N ASP A 240 13.16 1.74 -34.66
CA ASP A 240 12.77 1.87 -33.26
C ASP A 240 12.50 3.35 -32.91
N PRO A 241 11.27 3.70 -32.48
CA PRO A 241 10.95 5.07 -32.07
C PRO A 241 11.85 5.53 -30.92
N TRP A 242 12.37 6.75 -31.05
CA TRP A 242 13.26 7.36 -30.07
C TRP A 242 12.85 8.81 -29.80
N LYS A 243 13.41 9.41 -28.74
CA LYS A 243 13.34 10.85 -28.49
C LYS A 243 14.72 11.44 -28.21
N PRO A 244 14.95 12.74 -28.47
CA PRO A 244 16.19 13.38 -28.10
C PRO A 244 16.42 13.29 -26.59
N GLY A 245 17.61 12.83 -26.20
CA GLY A 245 18.07 12.75 -24.82
C GLY A 245 19.42 13.42 -24.65
N ASP A 246 19.72 13.81 -23.42
CA ASP A 246 20.98 14.50 -23.12
C ASP A 246 22.15 13.54 -23.02
N LEU A 247 23.31 14.01 -23.47
CA LEU A 247 24.60 13.33 -23.35
C LEU A 247 25.48 13.98 -22.26
N THR A 248 24.89 14.81 -21.41
CA THR A 248 25.56 15.49 -20.29
C THR A 248 24.86 15.18 -18.97
N ALA A 249 25.58 15.26 -17.86
CA ALA A 249 25.10 15.03 -16.49
C ALA A 249 25.55 16.18 -15.57
N PRO A 250 24.82 16.48 -14.47
CA PRO A 250 25.22 17.52 -13.52
C PRO A 250 26.48 17.13 -12.74
N GLY A 251 27.29 18.12 -12.34
CA GLY A 251 28.46 17.92 -11.47
C GLY A 251 29.81 18.04 -12.18
N ASP A 252 30.05 19.15 -12.87
CA ASP A 252 31.34 19.47 -13.49
C ASP A 252 32.50 19.55 -12.46
N THR A 253 32.23 20.08 -11.27
CA THR A 253 33.18 20.17 -10.16
C THR A 253 33.58 18.81 -9.59
N THR A 254 32.68 17.83 -9.59
CA THR A 254 32.95 16.47 -9.10
C THR A 254 33.53 15.57 -10.18
N HIS A 255 33.35 15.91 -11.46
CA HIS A 255 33.85 15.15 -12.61
C HIS A 255 34.64 16.04 -13.60
N PRO A 256 35.70 16.75 -13.15
CA PRO A 256 36.42 17.70 -14.00
C PRO A 256 37.10 17.04 -15.20
N THR A 257 37.45 15.75 -15.10
CA THR A 257 38.06 14.96 -16.19
C THR A 257 37.10 14.69 -17.36
N MET A 258 35.79 14.93 -17.17
CA MET A 258 34.74 14.72 -18.16
C MET A 258 34.24 16.04 -18.78
N VAL A 259 34.90 17.17 -18.50
CA VAL A 259 34.56 18.49 -19.06
C VAL A 259 35.62 18.84 -20.10
N TYR A 260 35.31 18.73 -21.37
CA TYR A 260 36.23 19.06 -22.47
C TYR A 260 35.46 19.36 -23.75
N ALA A 261 36.07 20.12 -24.67
CA ALA A 261 35.44 20.43 -25.95
C ALA A 261 35.40 19.24 -26.92
N ILE A 262 34.36 19.21 -27.74
CA ILE A 262 34.27 18.40 -28.96
C ILE A 262 34.07 19.32 -30.16
N GLN A 263 34.77 19.08 -31.27
CA GLN A 263 34.60 19.84 -32.50
C GLN A 263 33.44 19.29 -33.33
N SER A 264 32.52 20.15 -33.78
CA SER A 264 31.42 19.74 -34.65
C SER A 264 31.90 19.48 -36.08
N PRO A 265 31.52 18.35 -36.72
CA PRO A 265 31.81 18.11 -38.13
C PRO A 265 30.93 18.95 -39.07
N PHE A 266 29.86 19.56 -38.56
CA PHE A 266 28.95 20.40 -39.34
C PHE A 266 29.37 21.87 -39.35
N THR A 267 29.83 22.40 -38.22
CA THR A 267 30.16 23.83 -38.08
C THR A 267 31.65 24.09 -37.94
N GLY A 268 32.44 23.06 -37.60
CA GLY A 268 33.83 23.21 -37.20
C GLY A 268 34.02 23.84 -35.82
N GLN A 269 32.96 24.30 -35.14
CA GLN A 269 33.01 24.97 -33.85
C GLN A 269 33.24 23.98 -32.69
N LEU A 270 33.72 24.50 -31.56
CA LEU A 270 33.87 23.73 -30.33
C LEU A 270 32.58 23.75 -29.51
N HIS A 271 32.21 22.60 -28.96
CA HIS A 271 31.07 22.44 -28.07
C HIS A 271 31.53 21.89 -26.72
N TYR A 272 31.16 22.59 -25.64
CA TYR A 272 31.31 22.13 -24.27
C TYR A 272 29.96 21.68 -23.71
N PRO A 273 29.95 20.83 -22.66
CA PRO A 273 28.81 20.76 -21.76
C PRO A 273 28.48 22.15 -21.20
N SER A 274 27.19 22.43 -20.98
CA SER A 274 26.78 23.69 -20.32
C SER A 274 27.36 23.81 -18.91
N PRO A 275 27.58 25.04 -18.39
CA PRO A 275 28.08 25.24 -17.02
C PRO A 275 27.31 24.42 -15.98
N GLY A 276 28.01 23.82 -15.02
CA GLY A 276 27.44 22.91 -14.02
C GLY A 276 27.30 21.46 -14.50
N ARG A 277 27.68 21.14 -15.74
CA ARG A 277 27.53 19.81 -16.34
C ARG A 277 28.82 19.29 -16.96
N HIS A 278 28.91 17.97 -17.08
CA HIS A 278 29.99 17.26 -17.76
C HIS A 278 29.44 16.25 -18.77
N TRP A 279 30.28 15.66 -19.63
CA TRP A 279 29.85 14.57 -20.52
C TRP A 279 29.43 13.35 -19.70
N ALA A 280 28.24 12.80 -19.98
CA ALA A 280 27.65 11.68 -19.26
C ALA A 280 28.24 10.31 -19.66
N THR A 281 29.19 10.29 -20.59
CA THR A 281 29.80 9.06 -21.10
C THR A 281 31.31 9.15 -21.03
N GLU A 282 31.94 7.99 -20.82
CA GLU A 282 33.40 7.88 -20.79
C GLU A 282 34.03 8.43 -22.07
N ARG A 283 35.17 9.10 -21.91
CA ARG A 283 35.88 9.80 -22.99
C ARG A 283 36.19 8.95 -24.21
N ALA A 284 36.62 7.69 -24.02
CA ALA A 284 36.88 6.78 -25.14
C ALA A 284 35.59 6.40 -25.90
N LYS A 285 34.47 6.28 -25.17
CA LYS A 285 33.16 5.98 -25.75
C LYS A 285 32.63 7.19 -26.52
N LEU A 286 32.73 8.40 -25.96
CA LEU A 286 32.34 9.64 -26.65
C LEU A 286 33.09 9.81 -27.97
N LYS A 287 34.42 9.55 -27.97
CA LYS A 287 35.23 9.56 -29.20
C LYS A 287 34.66 8.63 -30.28
N LYS A 288 34.34 7.39 -29.93
CA LYS A 288 33.73 6.44 -30.88
C LYS A 288 32.41 6.95 -31.44
N HIS A 289 31.60 7.63 -30.62
CA HIS A 289 30.33 8.21 -31.07
C HIS A 289 30.53 9.39 -32.04
N LEU A 290 31.55 10.21 -31.82
CA LEU A 290 31.94 11.28 -32.76
C LEU A 290 32.42 10.70 -34.09
N GLU A 291 33.23 9.65 -34.05
CA GLU A 291 33.81 9.01 -35.25
C GLU A 291 32.76 8.32 -36.13
N GLN A 292 31.61 7.95 -35.57
CA GLN A 292 30.46 7.44 -36.34
C GLN A 292 29.89 8.47 -37.33
N TRP A 293 30.22 9.76 -37.19
CA TRP A 293 29.85 10.83 -38.12
C TRP A 293 30.86 11.04 -39.26
N GLY A 294 31.70 10.03 -39.56
CA GLY A 294 32.52 9.97 -40.78
C GLY A 294 33.87 10.70 -40.69
N SER A 295 34.24 11.24 -39.52
CA SER A 295 35.50 11.95 -39.29
C SER A 295 36.32 11.30 -38.18
N SER A 296 37.64 11.23 -38.33
CA SER A 296 38.53 10.77 -37.25
C SER A 296 38.87 11.92 -36.31
N TYR A 297 38.99 11.64 -35.00
CA TYR A 297 39.28 12.66 -33.99
C TYR A 297 40.64 12.46 -33.31
N ALA A 298 41.32 13.58 -33.04
CA ALA A 298 42.57 13.65 -32.29
C ALA A 298 42.35 14.37 -30.95
N ALA A 299 43.08 13.95 -29.91
CA ALA A 299 43.09 14.65 -28.63
C ALA A 299 44.07 15.83 -28.73
N VAL A 300 43.61 17.05 -28.45
CA VAL A 300 44.39 18.28 -28.57
C VAL A 300 44.24 19.09 -27.29
N ASP A 301 45.35 19.54 -26.71
CA ASP A 301 45.32 20.47 -25.60
C ASP A 301 45.03 21.88 -26.12
N LEU A 302 43.98 22.52 -25.59
CA LEU A 302 43.55 23.87 -25.99
C LEU A 302 44.15 24.95 -25.07
N GLY A 303 44.79 24.58 -23.96
CA GLY A 303 45.31 25.54 -22.97
C GLY A 303 44.22 26.28 -22.19
N ASP A 304 43.00 25.73 -22.14
CA ASP A 304 41.81 26.31 -21.50
C ASP A 304 41.61 25.84 -20.06
N GLY A 305 42.53 25.05 -19.51
CA GLY A 305 42.44 24.46 -18.18
C GLY A 305 41.56 23.22 -18.09
N HIS A 306 41.01 22.74 -19.21
CA HIS A 306 40.26 21.50 -19.29
C HIS A 306 41.11 20.35 -19.86
N PRO A 307 40.72 19.08 -19.63
CA PRO A 307 41.25 17.95 -20.38
C PRO A 307 41.24 18.18 -21.89
N GLN A 308 42.18 17.55 -22.60
CA GLN A 308 42.34 17.67 -24.05
C GLN A 308 40.98 17.62 -24.79
N ALA A 309 40.74 18.50 -25.75
CA ALA A 309 39.55 18.46 -26.59
C ALA A 309 39.64 17.35 -27.65
N PHE A 310 38.50 16.94 -28.21
CA PHE A 310 38.45 16.12 -29.42
C PHE A 310 38.22 16.99 -30.65
N LEU A 311 39.27 17.15 -31.46
CA LEU A 311 39.21 17.87 -32.73
C LEU A 311 39.26 16.90 -33.91
N ILE A 312 38.67 17.28 -35.03
CA ILE A 312 38.76 16.51 -36.27
C ILE A 312 40.23 16.51 -36.70
N LYS A 313 40.76 15.33 -37.02
CA LYS A 313 42.20 15.16 -37.31
C LYS A 313 42.62 16.03 -38.50
N GLY A 314 43.48 17.02 -38.23
CA GLY A 314 43.96 17.97 -39.24
C GLY A 314 43.05 19.18 -39.47
N ALA A 315 41.98 19.36 -38.69
CA ALA A 315 41.16 20.57 -38.73
C ALA A 315 41.79 21.69 -37.88
N PRO A 316 41.58 22.97 -38.28
CA PRO A 316 42.05 24.11 -37.50
C PRO A 316 41.25 24.27 -36.20
N ILE A 317 41.88 24.86 -35.18
CA ILE A 317 41.25 25.18 -33.89
C ILE A 317 40.41 26.47 -34.06
N PRO A 318 39.10 26.46 -33.73
CA PRO A 318 38.27 27.65 -33.77
C PRO A 318 38.85 28.82 -32.96
N GLY A 319 38.82 30.03 -33.52
CA GLY A 319 39.38 31.23 -32.91
C GLY A 319 40.86 31.50 -33.21
N THR A 320 41.55 30.57 -33.90
CA THR A 320 42.91 30.80 -34.41
C THR A 320 42.91 31.43 -35.81
N LYS A 321 44.02 32.04 -36.23
CA LYS A 321 44.17 32.65 -37.57
C LYS A 321 43.98 31.63 -38.71
N ASP A 322 44.21 30.36 -38.43
CA ASP A 322 44.12 29.25 -39.38
C ASP A 322 42.68 28.71 -39.52
N PHE A 323 41.77 29.13 -38.63
CA PHE A 323 40.37 28.73 -38.71
C PHE A 323 39.65 29.49 -39.84
N LYS A 324 39.38 28.77 -40.92
CA LYS A 324 38.51 29.22 -42.00
C LYS A 324 37.44 28.17 -42.26
N SER A 325 36.21 28.61 -42.46
CA SER A 325 35.07 27.71 -42.72
C SER A 325 35.22 26.91 -44.03
N ASP A 326 36.04 27.41 -44.97
CA ASP A 326 36.40 26.75 -46.23
C ASP A 326 37.63 25.83 -46.12
N HIS A 327 38.13 25.56 -44.91
CA HIS A 327 39.26 24.66 -44.72
C HIS A 327 38.96 23.26 -45.29
N PRO A 328 39.84 22.65 -46.13
CA PRO A 328 39.53 21.42 -46.86
C PRO A 328 39.07 20.25 -45.96
N VAL A 329 39.65 20.14 -44.76
CA VAL A 329 39.26 19.11 -43.77
C VAL A 329 37.85 19.34 -43.22
N LEU A 330 37.46 20.60 -42.97
CA LEU A 330 36.12 20.93 -42.47
C LEU A 330 35.07 20.74 -43.57
N ILE A 331 35.37 21.11 -44.82
CA ILE A 331 34.50 20.85 -45.98
C ILE A 331 34.26 19.34 -46.13
N LYS A 332 35.33 18.53 -46.03
CA LYS A 332 35.22 17.07 -46.11
C LYS A 332 34.38 16.52 -44.95
N ALA A 333 34.61 16.97 -43.73
CA ALA A 333 33.85 16.55 -42.55
C ALA A 333 32.36 16.91 -42.68
N LEU A 334 32.05 18.12 -43.15
CA LEU A 334 30.68 18.56 -43.41
C LEU A 334 29.99 17.70 -44.46
N LYS A 335 30.69 17.37 -45.56
CA LYS A 335 30.14 16.52 -46.63
C LYS A 335 29.81 15.10 -46.14
N GLU A 336 30.74 14.45 -45.43
CA GLU A 336 30.52 13.09 -44.92
C GLU A 336 29.42 13.05 -43.84
N SER A 337 29.44 14.00 -42.90
CA SER A 337 28.42 14.08 -41.84
C SER A 337 27.03 14.42 -42.39
N THR A 338 26.94 15.28 -43.41
CA THR A 338 25.67 15.58 -44.10
C THR A 338 25.12 14.37 -44.83
N LYS A 339 25.99 13.60 -45.50
CA LYS A 339 25.58 12.35 -46.15
C LYS A 339 24.99 11.34 -45.17
N ILE A 340 25.63 11.15 -44.01
CA ILE A 340 25.13 10.26 -42.94
C ILE A 340 23.78 10.75 -42.39
N ARG A 341 23.64 12.08 -42.22
CA ARG A 341 22.40 12.69 -41.75
C ARG A 341 21.24 12.47 -42.74
N GLU A 342 21.50 12.62 -44.04
CA GLU A 342 20.49 12.48 -45.08
C GLU A 342 20.13 11.03 -45.39
N SER A 343 21.08 10.09 -45.27
CA SER A 343 20.82 8.68 -45.52
C SER A 343 20.04 8.01 -44.39
N GLY A 344 20.30 8.40 -43.13
CA GLY A 344 19.76 7.71 -41.96
C GLY A 344 20.09 6.20 -41.92
N PRO A 345 19.64 5.49 -40.88
CA PRO A 345 19.36 6.00 -39.54
C PRO A 345 20.62 6.61 -38.91
N TRP A 346 20.46 7.66 -38.10
CA TRP A 346 21.57 8.35 -37.45
C TRP A 346 22.22 7.49 -36.37
N PRO A 347 23.52 7.71 -36.08
CA PRO A 347 24.17 7.09 -34.93
C PRO A 347 23.47 7.39 -33.59
N LYS A 348 23.71 6.55 -32.59
CA LYS A 348 23.04 6.66 -31.28
C LYS A 348 23.29 8.02 -30.61
N ALA A 349 24.50 8.57 -30.71
CA ALA A 349 24.72 10.00 -30.42
C ALA A 349 24.67 10.80 -31.71
N HIS A 350 23.98 11.93 -31.64
CA HIS A 350 23.67 12.73 -32.82
C HIS A 350 23.75 14.22 -32.52
N TRP A 351 24.02 14.98 -33.58
CA TRP A 351 23.97 16.44 -33.54
C TRP A 351 22.53 16.90 -33.75
N ARG A 352 22.04 17.79 -32.87
CA ARG A 352 20.69 18.36 -32.96
C ARG A 352 20.62 19.52 -33.96
N ASP A 353 19.41 19.99 -34.25
CA ASP A 353 19.14 21.22 -35.03
C ASP A 353 19.90 21.27 -36.37
N GLY A 354 19.86 20.17 -37.12
CA GLY A 354 20.54 20.09 -38.41
C GLY A 354 22.07 20.24 -38.31
N GLY A 355 22.67 19.84 -37.19
CA GLY A 355 24.12 19.93 -36.99
C GLY A 355 24.60 21.20 -36.29
N GLN A 356 23.70 22.17 -36.06
CA GLN A 356 24.00 23.43 -35.35
C GLN A 356 23.79 23.32 -33.83
N GLY A 357 22.99 22.34 -33.40
CA GLY A 357 22.64 22.14 -32.00
C GLY A 357 23.69 21.37 -31.21
N THR A 358 23.35 21.05 -29.97
CA THR A 358 24.22 20.26 -29.07
C THR A 358 24.35 18.81 -29.52
N PHE A 359 25.44 18.15 -29.12
CA PHE A 359 25.61 16.71 -29.28
C PHE A 359 24.82 15.95 -28.20
N GLY A 360 23.78 15.23 -28.61
CA GLY A 360 22.87 14.50 -27.74
C GLY A 360 22.88 12.99 -28.01
N MET A 361 21.93 12.28 -27.41
CA MET A 361 21.78 10.83 -27.53
C MET A 361 20.33 10.45 -27.85
N LYS A 362 20.13 9.43 -28.67
CA LYS A 362 18.82 8.81 -28.87
C LYS A 362 18.42 8.04 -27.61
N LYS A 363 17.23 8.32 -27.08
CA LYS A 363 16.57 7.52 -26.04
C LYS A 363 15.46 6.71 -26.70
N TYR A 364 15.69 5.42 -26.91
CA TYR A 364 14.74 4.53 -27.56
C TYR A 364 13.59 4.17 -26.62
N LEU A 365 12.37 4.09 -27.16
CA LEU A 365 11.19 3.69 -26.41
C LEU A 365 11.34 2.29 -25.79
N LYS A 366 11.95 1.35 -26.53
CA LYS A 366 12.22 -0.02 -26.07
C LYS A 366 13.18 -0.10 -24.87
N ASP A 367 14.06 0.89 -24.70
CA ASP A 367 15.07 0.92 -23.63
C ASP A 367 14.53 1.58 -22.34
N VAL A 368 13.35 2.20 -22.39
CA VAL A 368 12.71 2.83 -21.23
C VAL A 368 12.03 1.77 -20.39
N LYS A 369 12.34 1.72 -19.08
CA LYS A 369 11.63 0.84 -18.13
C LYS A 369 10.12 0.99 -18.32
N ARG A 370 9.41 -0.13 -18.49
CA ARG A 370 7.96 -0.11 -18.72
C ARG A 370 7.27 0.56 -17.53
N GLY A 371 6.51 1.60 -17.83
CA GLY A 371 5.64 2.32 -16.90
C GLY A 371 6.21 3.60 -16.27
N ILE A 372 5.40 4.24 -15.43
CA ILE A 372 5.67 5.54 -14.78
C ILE A 372 5.84 5.30 -13.27
N VAL A 373 6.83 5.97 -12.67
CA VAL A 373 6.98 5.99 -11.20
C VAL A 373 5.86 6.86 -10.62
N PRO A 374 5.01 6.33 -9.73
CA PRO A 374 3.95 7.12 -9.09
C PRO A 374 4.52 8.30 -8.27
N THR A 375 3.83 9.44 -8.27
CA THR A 375 4.19 10.65 -7.50
C THR A 375 3.15 10.92 -6.40
N THR A 376 3.44 11.83 -5.46
CA THR A 376 2.52 12.22 -4.37
C THR A 376 1.55 13.35 -4.74
N TYR A 377 1.65 13.90 -5.95
CA TYR A 377 0.76 14.96 -6.42
C TYR A 377 0.00 14.46 -7.64
N TRP A 378 -1.31 14.24 -7.47
CA TRP A 378 -2.21 13.78 -8.52
C TRP A 378 -3.15 14.93 -8.90
N SER A 379 -2.60 15.91 -9.62
CA SER A 379 -3.39 16.88 -10.40
C SER A 379 -3.87 16.26 -11.71
N ASP A 380 -4.89 16.86 -12.31
CA ASP A 380 -5.42 16.43 -13.61
C ASP A 380 -4.54 16.89 -14.80
N ASP A 381 -3.24 17.12 -14.61
CA ASP A 381 -2.37 17.75 -15.61
C ASP A 381 -1.15 16.89 -16.02
N ASP A 382 -1.11 16.65 -17.33
CA ASP A 382 0.06 16.32 -18.15
C ASP A 382 1.17 17.38 -17.98
N TYR A 383 2.32 17.00 -17.39
CA TYR A 383 3.53 17.84 -17.44
C TYR A 383 4.21 17.72 -18.82
N ASP A 384 3.92 18.68 -19.71
CA ASP A 384 4.88 19.48 -20.49
C ASP A 384 4.14 20.18 -21.63
N SER A 385 3.81 21.47 -21.46
CA SER A 385 3.79 22.44 -22.56
C SER A 385 4.04 23.84 -22.00
N PRO A 386 5.04 24.58 -22.49
CA PRO A 386 5.16 26.01 -22.18
C PRO A 386 3.95 26.74 -22.77
N MET A 387 3.26 27.51 -21.92
CA MET A 387 2.09 28.32 -22.25
C MET A 387 2.39 29.26 -23.43
N VAL A 388 1.69 29.05 -24.54
CA VAL A 388 1.21 30.15 -25.36
C VAL A 388 -0.17 30.51 -24.81
N LEU A 389 -0.28 31.74 -24.29
CA LEU A 389 -1.54 32.37 -23.93
C LEU A 389 -2.37 32.53 -25.21
N ASP A 390 -3.43 31.75 -25.36
CA ASP A 390 -4.74 32.22 -25.82
C ASP A 390 -5.78 31.14 -25.54
N GLY A 391 -6.89 31.57 -24.94
CA GLY A 391 -7.82 30.70 -24.23
C GLY A 391 -8.57 29.73 -25.13
N VAL A 392 -8.52 28.44 -24.78
CA VAL A 392 -9.64 27.49 -24.87
C VAL A 392 -9.46 26.47 -23.73
N SER A 393 -10.57 26.08 -23.10
CA SER A 393 -10.71 25.10 -22.02
C SER A 393 -9.99 23.76 -22.32
N TRP A 394 -9.28 23.20 -21.33
CA TRP A 394 -8.51 21.95 -21.43
C TRP A 394 -9.16 20.77 -20.66
N ASP A 395 -8.75 19.54 -21.04
CA ASP A 395 -9.45 18.23 -21.02
C ASP A 395 -9.01 17.25 -19.90
N HIS A 396 -9.75 16.13 -19.73
CA HIS A 396 -10.16 15.40 -18.52
C HIS A 396 -9.59 13.98 -18.27
N THR A 397 -8.27 13.76 -18.34
CA THR A 397 -7.83 12.40 -18.66
C THR A 397 -6.99 11.65 -17.65
N GLU A 398 -6.81 12.01 -16.36
CA GLU A 398 -5.90 11.22 -15.48
C GLU A 398 -6.35 10.81 -14.07
N SER A 399 -7.23 11.54 -13.36
CA SER A 399 -7.56 11.19 -11.95
C SER A 399 -9.05 11.12 -11.60
N GLY A 400 -9.91 11.82 -12.33
CA GLY A 400 -11.35 11.91 -12.05
C GLY A 400 -11.67 12.75 -10.80
N HIS A 401 -12.85 13.36 -10.76
CA HIS A 401 -13.28 14.30 -9.70
C HIS A 401 -14.53 13.80 -8.95
N SER A 402 -14.88 14.35 -7.78
CA SER A 402 -16.01 13.85 -6.96
C SER A 402 -17.35 13.76 -7.73
N GLN A 403 -17.62 14.71 -8.64
CA GLN A 403 -18.82 14.66 -9.49
C GLN A 403 -18.85 13.44 -10.44
N ALA A 404 -17.68 12.93 -10.86
CA ALA A 404 -17.59 11.74 -11.71
C ALA A 404 -18.06 10.51 -10.94
N GLY A 405 -17.65 10.34 -9.67
CA GLY A 405 -18.11 9.22 -8.83
C GLY A 405 -19.64 9.19 -8.66
N VAL A 406 -20.27 10.34 -8.41
CA VAL A 406 -21.73 10.45 -8.29
C VAL A 406 -22.43 10.15 -9.63
N ASN A 407 -21.89 10.65 -10.74
CA ASN A 407 -22.41 10.39 -12.08
C ASN A 407 -22.29 8.90 -12.44
N GLU A 408 -21.15 8.28 -12.16
CA GLU A 408 -20.91 6.84 -12.31
C GLU A 408 -21.92 6.03 -11.51
N LEU A 409 -22.12 6.37 -10.23
CA LEU A 409 -23.11 5.68 -9.40
C LEU A 409 -24.53 5.85 -9.96
N THR A 410 -24.91 7.07 -10.33
CA THR A 410 -26.23 7.36 -10.92
C THR A 410 -26.46 6.56 -12.21
N ALA A 411 -25.44 6.38 -13.04
CA ALA A 411 -25.53 5.57 -14.25
C ALA A 411 -25.80 4.10 -13.93
N VAL A 412 -25.13 3.56 -12.90
CA VAL A 412 -25.28 2.16 -12.48
C VAL A 412 -26.64 1.92 -11.82
N VAL A 413 -26.96 2.62 -10.73
CA VAL A 413 -28.12 2.32 -9.86
C VAL A 413 -29.32 3.25 -10.04
N GLY A 414 -29.22 4.28 -10.88
CA GLY A 414 -30.30 5.25 -11.16
C GLY A 414 -30.29 6.46 -10.22
N LYS A 415 -31.13 7.46 -10.49
CA LYS A 415 -31.29 8.66 -9.64
C LYS A 415 -32.00 8.33 -8.31
N GLY A 416 -31.81 9.17 -7.30
CA GLY A 416 -32.53 9.06 -6.01
C GLY A 416 -31.89 8.13 -4.99
N HIS A 417 -30.65 7.68 -5.22
CA HIS A 417 -29.88 6.84 -4.28
C HIS A 417 -29.40 7.58 -3.01
N ASN A 418 -29.56 8.90 -2.94
CA ASN A 418 -29.23 9.76 -1.78
C ASN A 418 -27.79 9.64 -1.23
N PHE A 419 -26.87 9.05 -1.98
CA PHE A 419 -25.45 8.89 -1.61
C PHE A 419 -24.60 9.95 -2.31
N ARG A 420 -24.03 10.90 -1.56
CA ARG A 420 -23.39 12.10 -2.15
C ARG A 420 -21.86 12.05 -2.22
N THR A 421 -21.24 11.15 -1.46
CA THR A 421 -19.79 11.08 -1.25
C THR A 421 -19.19 9.86 -1.93
N VAL A 422 -19.35 9.75 -3.25
CA VAL A 422 -18.82 8.61 -4.02
C VAL A 422 -17.41 8.91 -4.52
N LYS A 423 -16.45 8.05 -4.19
CA LYS A 423 -15.11 8.13 -4.81
C LYS A 423 -15.15 7.70 -6.28
N PRO A 424 -14.41 8.36 -7.18
CA PRO A 424 -14.34 7.95 -8.58
C PRO A 424 -13.68 6.59 -8.76
N LEU A 425 -14.19 5.78 -9.70
CA LEU A 425 -13.57 4.48 -10.05
C LEU A 425 -12.10 4.63 -10.40
N ARG A 426 -11.77 5.69 -11.15
CA ARG A 426 -10.43 5.96 -11.64
C ARG A 426 -9.38 6.10 -10.52
N LEU A 427 -9.73 6.81 -9.44
CA LEU A 427 -8.87 6.96 -8.27
C LEU A 427 -8.56 5.59 -7.66
N MET A 428 -9.60 4.78 -7.43
CA MET A 428 -9.45 3.45 -6.84
C MET A 428 -8.62 2.53 -7.73
N LYS A 429 -8.88 2.52 -9.05
CA LYS A 429 -8.11 1.74 -10.03
C LYS A 429 -6.62 2.10 -10.01
N LYS A 430 -6.28 3.40 -9.97
CA LYS A 430 -4.89 3.88 -9.94
C LYS A 430 -4.16 3.37 -8.70
N ILE A 431 -4.76 3.48 -7.51
CA ILE A 431 -4.17 2.96 -6.27
C ILE A 431 -3.98 1.44 -6.34
N MET A 432 -4.98 0.70 -6.82
CA MET A 432 -4.90 -0.76 -6.96
C MET A 432 -3.82 -1.20 -7.93
N GLN A 433 -3.63 -0.50 -9.05
CA GLN A 433 -2.57 -0.79 -10.02
C GLN A 433 -1.17 -0.62 -9.42
N ILE A 434 -1.01 0.30 -8.46
CA ILE A 434 0.29 0.59 -7.83
C ILE A 434 0.61 -0.46 -6.75
N TRP A 435 -0.35 -0.82 -5.90
CA TRP A 435 -0.07 -1.59 -4.68
C TRP A 435 -0.79 -2.94 -4.55
N CYS A 436 -1.72 -3.30 -5.45
CA CYS A 436 -2.35 -4.62 -5.45
C CYS A 436 -1.94 -5.44 -6.67
N LYS A 437 -1.21 -6.52 -6.43
CA LYS A 437 -0.81 -7.49 -7.47
C LYS A 437 -2.02 -8.04 -8.25
N PRO A 438 -1.84 -8.50 -9.51
CA PRO A 438 -2.93 -8.97 -10.38
C PRO A 438 -3.79 -10.12 -9.82
N ASP A 439 -3.31 -10.90 -8.87
CA ASP A 439 -4.02 -12.00 -8.20
C ASP A 439 -4.27 -11.71 -6.70
N GLY A 440 -4.15 -10.44 -6.30
CA GLY A 440 -4.20 -9.99 -4.92
C GLY A 440 -5.61 -9.80 -4.38
N ILE A 441 -5.70 -9.64 -3.06
CA ILE A 441 -6.95 -9.35 -2.34
C ILE A 441 -6.96 -7.87 -1.95
N VAL A 442 -8.02 -7.17 -2.36
CA VAL A 442 -8.34 -5.81 -1.94
C VAL A 442 -9.44 -5.86 -0.88
N MET A 443 -9.22 -5.25 0.28
CA MET A 443 -10.24 -5.13 1.32
C MET A 443 -10.69 -3.68 1.49
N ASP A 444 -11.99 -3.46 1.59
CA ASP A 444 -12.58 -2.17 1.96
C ASP A 444 -13.58 -2.34 3.10
N PRO A 445 -13.19 -2.02 4.34
CA PRO A 445 -14.06 -2.08 5.50
C PRO A 445 -15.03 -0.90 5.63
N PHE A 446 -15.00 0.05 4.69
CA PHE A 446 -15.94 1.16 4.57
C PHE A 446 -16.41 1.27 3.11
N ALA A 447 -17.05 0.20 2.61
CA ALA A 447 -17.29 0.03 1.18
C ALA A 447 -18.18 1.13 0.56
N GLY A 448 -19.02 1.78 1.37
CA GLY A 448 -19.88 2.89 0.98
C GLY A 448 -20.80 2.46 -0.15
N SER A 449 -20.61 3.07 -1.34
CA SER A 449 -21.38 2.69 -2.52
C SER A 449 -20.88 1.45 -3.25
N GLY A 450 -19.76 0.85 -2.85
CA GLY A 450 -19.13 -0.28 -3.53
C GLY A 450 -18.21 0.10 -4.69
N THR A 451 -17.58 1.29 -4.65
CA THR A 451 -16.65 1.72 -5.71
C THR A 451 -15.45 0.77 -5.80
N THR A 452 -14.91 0.35 -4.65
CA THR A 452 -13.73 -0.53 -4.58
C THR A 452 -13.95 -1.87 -5.29
N GLY A 453 -15.08 -2.55 -5.05
CA GLY A 453 -15.39 -3.81 -5.74
C GLY A 453 -15.63 -3.64 -7.24
N HIS A 454 -16.26 -2.54 -7.66
CA HIS A 454 -16.45 -2.25 -9.08
C HIS A 454 -15.10 -1.99 -9.77
N ALA A 455 -14.20 -1.23 -9.15
CA ALA A 455 -12.86 -0.99 -9.68
C ALA A 455 -12.03 -2.28 -9.82
N VAL A 456 -12.16 -3.24 -8.90
CA VAL A 456 -11.52 -4.56 -9.02
C VAL A 456 -12.03 -5.31 -10.26
N LEU A 457 -13.35 -5.38 -10.45
CA LEU A 457 -13.94 -6.07 -11.60
C LEU A 457 -13.53 -5.45 -12.93
N GLU A 458 -13.52 -4.11 -13.00
CA GLU A 458 -13.12 -3.37 -14.20
C GLU A 458 -11.63 -3.58 -14.51
N LEU A 459 -10.74 -3.50 -13.51
CA LEU A 459 -9.31 -3.78 -13.69
C LEU A 459 -9.04 -5.21 -14.12
N ASN A 460 -9.77 -6.18 -13.56
CA ASN A 460 -9.66 -7.59 -13.95
C ASN A 460 -9.96 -7.76 -15.44
N LYS A 461 -11.03 -7.12 -15.92
CA LYS A 461 -11.39 -7.13 -17.33
C LYS A 461 -10.38 -6.40 -18.22
N GLU A 462 -9.95 -5.19 -17.83
CA GLU A 462 -9.01 -4.36 -18.59
C GLU A 462 -7.62 -5.01 -18.75
N SER A 463 -7.14 -5.69 -17.71
CA SER A 463 -5.76 -6.19 -17.64
C SER A 463 -5.63 -7.72 -17.66
N GLY A 464 -6.74 -8.45 -17.82
CA GLY A 464 -6.76 -9.92 -17.75
C GLY A 464 -6.27 -10.43 -16.38
N SER A 465 -6.59 -9.71 -15.31
CA SER A 465 -6.16 -10.03 -13.94
C SER A 465 -7.27 -10.69 -13.14
N ASN A 466 -6.91 -11.27 -11.99
CA ASN A 466 -7.79 -12.09 -11.14
C ASN A 466 -7.78 -11.58 -9.68
N ARG A 467 -7.81 -10.26 -9.49
CA ARG A 467 -7.89 -9.66 -8.16
C ARG A 467 -9.22 -10.03 -7.51
N ARG A 468 -9.21 -10.18 -6.19
CA ARG A 468 -10.38 -10.47 -5.38
C ARG A 468 -10.70 -9.27 -4.49
N PHE A 469 -11.97 -9.10 -4.13
CA PHE A 469 -12.37 -8.10 -3.15
C PHE A 469 -13.07 -8.70 -1.93
N ILE A 470 -12.89 -8.04 -0.79
CA ILE A 470 -13.67 -8.19 0.44
C ILE A 470 -14.23 -6.82 0.78
N LEU A 471 -15.55 -6.65 0.67
CA LEU A 471 -16.24 -5.41 1.03
C LEU A 471 -17.01 -5.59 2.33
N ILE A 472 -16.96 -4.59 3.21
CA ILE A 472 -17.79 -4.56 4.42
C ILE A 472 -18.56 -3.25 4.43
N GLU A 473 -19.87 -3.35 4.62
CA GLU A 473 -20.76 -2.21 4.77
C GLU A 473 -21.85 -2.54 5.80
N GLN A 474 -22.34 -1.55 6.53
CA GLN A 474 -23.36 -1.77 7.55
C GLN A 474 -24.70 -1.17 7.09
N GLY A 475 -25.75 -2.00 7.00
CA GLY A 475 -27.14 -1.51 6.89
C GLY A 475 -27.61 -0.79 8.16
N ASN A 476 -28.66 0.05 8.07
CA ASN A 476 -29.27 0.70 9.24
C ASN A 476 -30.67 0.14 9.57
N ASP A 477 -30.69 -0.85 10.43
CA ASP A 477 -31.89 -1.66 10.71
C ASP A 477 -33.09 -0.86 11.26
N GLU A 478 -32.92 0.33 11.84
CA GLU A 478 -34.03 1.15 12.37
C GLU A 478 -35.02 1.60 11.28
N LYS A 479 -34.59 1.68 10.01
CA LYS A 479 -35.48 1.94 8.87
C LYS A 479 -35.38 0.91 7.74
N GLY A 480 -34.81 -0.28 7.98
CA GLY A 480 -34.60 -1.33 6.97
C GLY A 480 -33.17 -1.38 6.41
N ASP A 481 -32.97 -1.78 5.14
CA ASP A 481 -31.63 -1.77 4.53
C ASP A 481 -31.31 -0.39 3.96
N HIS A 482 -30.20 0.22 4.37
CA HIS A 482 -29.85 1.58 3.95
C HIS A 482 -28.85 1.64 2.81
N TYR A 483 -27.82 0.79 2.79
CA TYR A 483 -26.81 0.84 1.73
C TYR A 483 -26.27 -0.54 1.34
N ALA A 484 -26.01 -1.45 2.29
CA ALA A 484 -25.29 -2.70 2.04
C ALA A 484 -25.90 -3.57 0.92
N LYS A 485 -27.20 -3.88 0.97
CA LYS A 485 -27.84 -4.70 -0.07
C LYS A 485 -28.45 -3.88 -1.21
N THR A 486 -29.08 -2.76 -0.89
CA THR A 486 -29.86 -1.91 -1.81
C THR A 486 -29.01 -0.99 -2.66
N LEU A 487 -27.80 -0.64 -2.20
CA LEU A 487 -26.88 0.22 -2.94
C LEU A 487 -25.59 -0.53 -3.33
N THR A 488 -24.84 -1.02 -2.34
CA THR A 488 -23.51 -1.61 -2.53
C THR A 488 -23.61 -2.90 -3.35
N ALA A 489 -24.39 -3.88 -2.89
CA ALA A 489 -24.56 -5.13 -3.61
C ALA A 489 -25.28 -4.94 -4.95
N ASP A 490 -26.25 -4.02 -5.05
CA ASP A 490 -26.92 -3.70 -6.33
C ASP A 490 -25.95 -3.07 -7.34
N ARG A 491 -25.09 -2.13 -6.92
CA ARG A 491 -24.05 -1.56 -7.79
C ARG A 491 -23.15 -2.65 -8.36
N ILE A 492 -22.60 -3.51 -7.48
CA ILE A 492 -21.71 -4.59 -7.90
C ILE A 492 -22.43 -5.59 -8.82
N LYS A 493 -23.66 -5.98 -8.47
CA LYS A 493 -24.49 -6.86 -9.30
C LYS A 493 -24.71 -6.30 -10.70
N ARG A 494 -25.02 -5.02 -10.82
CA ARG A 494 -25.21 -4.35 -12.12
C ARG A 494 -23.92 -4.23 -12.90
N ALA A 495 -22.79 -3.98 -12.24
CA ALA A 495 -21.48 -3.98 -12.87
C ALA A 495 -21.13 -5.37 -13.44
N ILE A 496 -21.32 -6.44 -12.65
CA ILE A 496 -21.11 -7.83 -13.09
C ILE A 496 -22.00 -8.19 -14.28
N THR A 497 -23.29 -7.88 -14.19
CA THR A 497 -24.30 -8.32 -15.17
C THR A 497 -24.44 -7.39 -16.39
N GLY A 498 -23.85 -6.19 -16.35
CA GLY A 498 -24.03 -5.17 -17.38
C GLY A 498 -25.38 -4.44 -17.34
N LYS A 499 -26.30 -4.81 -16.45
CA LYS A 499 -27.69 -4.29 -16.40
C LYS A 499 -27.81 -2.95 -15.65
N TRP A 500 -27.16 -1.92 -16.18
CA TRP A 500 -27.15 -0.58 -15.58
C TRP A 500 -28.48 0.15 -15.80
N LYS A 501 -28.82 1.07 -14.90
CA LYS A 501 -30.06 1.87 -15.02
C LYS A 501 -30.02 2.87 -16.17
N SER A 502 -28.84 3.34 -16.58
CA SER A 502 -28.67 4.21 -17.74
C SER A 502 -28.82 3.49 -19.09
N GLY A 503 -28.93 2.16 -19.09
CA GLY A 503 -28.90 1.31 -20.28
C GLY A 503 -27.84 0.23 -20.16
N ASP A 504 -28.06 -0.91 -20.82
CA ASP A 504 -27.19 -2.08 -20.73
C ASP A 504 -25.77 -1.77 -21.24
N ARG A 505 -24.79 -2.35 -20.57
CA ARG A 505 -23.36 -2.31 -20.91
C ARG A 505 -22.81 -3.71 -21.03
N GLU A 506 -21.61 -3.82 -21.59
CA GLU A 506 -20.89 -5.09 -21.63
C GLU A 506 -20.66 -5.60 -20.19
N PRO A 507 -21.10 -6.83 -19.86
CA PRO A 507 -20.92 -7.38 -18.52
C PRO A 507 -19.44 -7.45 -18.12
N LEU A 508 -19.13 -7.12 -16.86
CA LEU A 508 -17.77 -7.32 -16.34
C LEU A 508 -17.47 -8.79 -16.02
N GLY A 509 -18.51 -9.60 -15.77
CA GLY A 509 -18.37 -11.01 -15.36
C GLY A 509 -17.96 -11.18 -13.90
N GLY A 510 -17.81 -12.44 -13.47
CA GLY A 510 -17.48 -12.81 -12.10
C GLY A 510 -18.69 -12.88 -11.17
N GLY A 511 -18.41 -12.93 -9.87
CA GLY A 511 -19.43 -13.14 -8.85
C GLY A 511 -18.99 -12.71 -7.46
N PHE A 512 -19.92 -12.69 -6.52
CA PHE A 512 -19.64 -12.49 -5.09
C PHE A 512 -20.67 -13.21 -4.22
N ARG A 513 -20.24 -13.61 -3.02
CA ARG A 513 -21.12 -14.05 -1.94
C ARG A 513 -21.48 -12.88 -1.03
N TYR A 514 -22.76 -12.77 -0.73
CA TYR A 514 -23.28 -11.84 0.26
C TYR A 514 -23.49 -12.56 1.59
N PHE A 515 -22.91 -12.00 2.66
CA PHE A 515 -23.06 -12.51 4.02
C PHE A 515 -23.69 -11.45 4.92
N THR A 516 -24.52 -11.89 5.87
CA THR A 516 -25.08 -11.01 6.90
C THR A 516 -24.58 -11.47 8.27
N LEU A 517 -24.01 -10.54 9.04
CA LEU A 517 -23.52 -10.79 10.39
C LEU A 517 -24.69 -10.81 11.38
N LYS A 518 -24.71 -11.79 12.30
CA LYS A 518 -25.73 -11.87 13.35
C LYS A 518 -25.40 -10.94 14.51
N ARG A 519 -26.38 -10.16 14.96
CA ARG A 519 -26.23 -9.13 16.01
C ARG A 519 -26.05 -9.66 17.44
N GLU A 520 -26.43 -10.89 17.75
CA GLU A 520 -26.41 -11.36 19.15
C GLU A 520 -25.69 -12.70 19.34
N LYS A 521 -25.19 -13.32 18.26
CA LYS A 521 -24.68 -14.69 18.30
C LYS A 521 -23.18 -14.72 18.04
N VAL A 522 -22.43 -15.17 19.04
CA VAL A 522 -20.98 -15.42 18.95
C VAL A 522 -20.73 -16.83 18.38
N ASP A 523 -19.70 -16.96 17.55
CA ASP A 523 -19.27 -18.26 17.02
C ASP A 523 -18.19 -18.86 17.93
N ALA A 524 -18.56 -19.87 18.74
CA ALA A 524 -17.64 -20.50 19.68
C ALA A 524 -16.41 -21.15 19.02
N ASN A 525 -16.57 -21.73 17.83
CA ASN A 525 -15.45 -22.35 17.10
C ASN A 525 -14.50 -21.27 16.57
N ALA A 526 -15.05 -20.18 16.04
CA ALA A 526 -14.24 -19.03 15.62
C ALA A 526 -13.55 -18.34 16.80
N VAL A 527 -14.19 -18.24 17.96
CA VAL A 527 -13.57 -17.74 19.20
C VAL A 527 -12.35 -18.59 19.58
N ASN A 528 -12.49 -19.93 19.57
CA ASN A 528 -11.38 -20.82 19.87
C ASN A 528 -10.25 -20.68 18.84
N ALA A 529 -10.59 -20.61 17.55
CA ALA A 529 -9.61 -20.39 16.49
C ALA A 529 -8.88 -19.04 16.64
N LEU A 530 -9.60 -17.98 17.02
CA LEU A 530 -9.04 -16.66 17.28
C LEU A 530 -8.09 -16.67 18.48
N ALA A 531 -8.49 -17.26 19.61
CA ALA A 531 -7.67 -17.38 20.80
C ALA A 531 -6.38 -18.18 20.54
N ARG A 532 -6.44 -19.20 19.67
CA ARG A 532 -5.25 -19.91 19.20
C ARG A 532 -4.27 -18.98 18.49
N GLU A 533 -4.76 -18.16 17.56
CA GLU A 533 -3.91 -17.23 16.81
C GLU A 533 -3.31 -16.15 17.72
N GLU A 534 -4.07 -15.65 18.70
CA GLU A 534 -3.55 -14.70 19.70
C GLU A 534 -2.48 -15.32 20.58
N MET A 535 -2.65 -16.58 20.99
CA MET A 535 -1.63 -17.31 21.72
C MET A 535 -0.35 -17.42 20.90
N MET A 536 -0.44 -17.76 19.61
CA MET A 536 0.73 -17.81 18.73
C MET A 536 1.46 -16.47 18.68
N ASP A 537 0.73 -15.35 18.58
CA ASP A 537 1.32 -14.01 18.57
C ASP A 537 2.02 -13.66 19.89
N LEU A 538 1.40 -13.96 21.03
CA LEU A 538 2.01 -13.73 22.34
C LEU A 538 3.28 -14.57 22.54
N LEU A 539 3.29 -15.80 22.04
CA LEU A 539 4.47 -16.67 22.09
C LEU A 539 5.61 -16.15 21.21
N LEU A 540 5.30 -15.59 20.04
CA LEU A 540 6.29 -14.94 19.18
C LEU A 540 6.94 -13.73 19.87
N VAL A 541 6.12 -12.87 20.49
CA VAL A 541 6.60 -11.69 21.24
C VAL A 541 7.43 -12.11 22.45
N SER A 542 6.94 -13.06 23.25
CA SER A 542 7.67 -13.55 24.44
C SER A 542 9.01 -14.21 24.08
N TYR A 543 9.13 -14.79 22.89
CA TYR A 543 10.39 -15.34 22.40
C TYR A 543 11.38 -14.22 22.05
N TRP A 544 10.91 -13.09 21.49
CA TRP A 544 11.74 -11.93 21.16
C TRP A 544 12.28 -11.22 22.41
N ASP A 545 11.48 -11.06 23.46
CA ASP A 545 11.90 -10.39 24.70
C ASP A 545 13.01 -11.14 25.45
N ARG A 546 13.11 -12.46 25.29
CA ARG A 546 14.13 -13.28 25.98
C ARG A 546 15.51 -13.27 25.31
N ASN A 547 15.61 -12.86 24.05
CA ASN A 547 16.82 -13.00 23.24
C ASN A 547 17.19 -11.68 22.54
N ASP A 548 17.48 -10.67 23.35
CA ASP A 548 17.82 -9.28 22.97
C ASP A 548 19.12 -9.11 22.14
N LYS A 549 19.71 -10.21 21.62
CA LYS A 549 21.00 -10.19 20.89
C LYS A 549 21.07 -11.03 19.62
N ALA A 550 19.98 -11.63 19.14
CA ALA A 550 20.00 -12.31 17.85
C ALA A 550 18.76 -11.96 17.02
N LYS A 551 18.98 -11.21 15.92
CA LYS A 551 18.07 -11.09 14.77
C LYS A 551 17.85 -12.45 14.08
N SER A 552 17.41 -13.48 14.80
CA SER A 552 16.89 -14.70 14.18
C SER A 552 15.41 -14.46 13.89
N TYR A 553 15.11 -14.05 12.66
CA TYR A 553 13.73 -13.82 12.22
C TYR A 553 12.95 -15.13 12.32
N LEU A 554 12.12 -15.25 13.36
CA LEU A 554 11.09 -16.29 13.43
C LEU A 554 10.00 -15.87 12.46
N ARG A 555 9.84 -16.62 11.38
CA ARG A 555 8.84 -16.36 10.35
C ARG A 555 7.55 -17.07 10.73
N ARG A 556 6.53 -16.30 11.14
CA ARG A 556 5.15 -16.79 11.31
C ARG A 556 4.63 -17.36 9.99
N LEU A 557 4.00 -18.52 10.05
CA LEU A 557 3.29 -19.12 8.91
C LEU A 557 1.84 -18.61 8.87
N PRO A 558 1.20 -18.56 7.68
CA PRO A 558 -0.20 -18.17 7.55
C PRO A 558 -1.13 -19.06 8.39
N ALA A 559 -2.25 -18.49 8.85
CA ALA A 559 -3.27 -19.23 9.59
C ALA A 559 -4.01 -20.23 8.66
N GLY A 560 -4.24 -21.45 9.15
CA GLY A 560 -5.16 -22.43 8.54
C GLY A 560 -4.53 -23.66 7.85
N ASP A 561 -3.23 -23.65 7.57
CA ASP A 561 -2.57 -24.75 6.83
C ASP A 561 -1.95 -25.82 7.73
N HIS A 562 -1.88 -25.55 9.04
CA HIS A 562 -1.10 -26.33 10.00
C HIS A 562 -1.84 -26.53 11.33
N LYS A 563 -1.82 -27.77 11.83
CA LYS A 563 -2.47 -28.16 13.10
C LYS A 563 -1.67 -27.68 14.30
N HIS A 564 -0.36 -27.86 14.30
CA HIS A 564 0.52 -27.46 15.40
C HIS A 564 1.58 -26.46 14.96
N LEU A 565 2.16 -26.62 13.78
CA LEU A 565 3.21 -25.74 13.26
C LEU A 565 2.69 -24.31 13.07
N PHE A 566 3.38 -23.31 13.63
CA PHE A 566 2.99 -21.91 13.49
C PHE A 566 4.11 -20.97 13.06
N ALA A 567 5.37 -21.38 13.20
CA ALA A 567 6.49 -20.58 12.74
C ALA A 567 7.73 -21.42 12.43
N VAL A 568 8.66 -20.82 11.70
CA VAL A 568 9.96 -21.40 11.36
C VAL A 568 11.08 -20.37 11.55
N ASN A 569 12.27 -20.81 11.98
CA ASN A 569 13.42 -19.91 12.10
C ASN A 569 14.36 -19.99 10.89
N SER A 570 15.46 -19.23 10.91
CA SER A 570 16.46 -19.19 9.85
C SER A 570 17.25 -20.50 9.66
N ARG A 571 17.18 -21.43 10.63
CA ARG A 571 17.77 -22.78 10.55
C ARG A 571 16.79 -23.81 10.00
N ASN A 572 15.61 -23.38 9.55
CA ASN A 572 14.54 -24.26 9.08
C ASN A 572 14.02 -25.21 10.19
N GLU A 573 14.16 -24.81 11.46
CA GLU A 573 13.60 -25.51 12.63
C GLU A 573 12.16 -25.03 12.84
N GLY A 574 11.25 -25.96 13.19
CA GLY A 574 9.81 -25.70 13.33
C GLY A 574 9.39 -25.37 14.76
N PHE A 575 8.44 -24.43 14.88
CA PHE A 575 7.81 -24.00 16.13
C PHE A 575 6.35 -24.44 16.13
N PHE A 576 5.97 -25.21 17.15
CA PHE A 576 4.69 -25.93 17.24
C PHE A 576 3.93 -25.54 18.50
N LEU A 577 2.62 -25.34 18.37
CA LEU A 577 1.71 -25.07 19.47
C LEU A 577 0.77 -26.25 19.69
N VAL A 578 0.80 -26.82 20.89
CA VAL A 578 -0.16 -27.82 21.36
C VAL A 578 -1.20 -27.11 22.19
N TRP A 579 -2.32 -26.75 21.55
CA TRP A 579 -3.45 -26.08 22.19
C TRP A 579 -4.74 -26.43 21.45
N SER A 580 -5.84 -26.61 22.18
CA SER A 580 -7.13 -27.04 21.61
C SER A 580 -8.27 -26.07 21.94
N ALA A 581 -8.38 -25.67 23.21
CA ALA A 581 -9.35 -24.70 23.69
C ALA A 581 -8.85 -24.12 25.02
N PRO A 582 -9.39 -22.97 25.48
CA PRO A 582 -9.01 -22.41 26.78
C PRO A 582 -9.23 -23.42 27.90
N ASP A 583 -10.36 -24.11 27.94
CA ASP A 583 -10.77 -25.04 29.00
C ASP A 583 -10.19 -26.46 28.88
N GLN A 584 -9.31 -26.73 27.91
CA GLN A 584 -8.75 -28.06 27.69
C GLN A 584 -7.25 -28.16 28.01
N PRO A 585 -6.80 -29.29 28.59
CA PRO A 585 -5.40 -29.48 28.94
C PRO A 585 -4.53 -29.52 27.69
N SER A 586 -3.68 -28.51 27.55
CA SER A 586 -2.73 -28.35 26.44
C SER A 586 -1.47 -29.18 26.69
N THR A 587 -1.55 -30.49 26.40
CA THR A 587 -0.55 -31.47 26.84
C THR A 587 0.18 -32.14 25.66
N LEU A 588 1.51 -32.07 25.64
CA LEU A 588 2.36 -32.77 24.68
C LEU A 588 2.45 -34.27 25.03
N THR A 589 1.58 -35.06 24.40
CA THR A 589 1.61 -36.53 24.50
C THR A 589 2.39 -37.16 23.33
N ARG A 590 2.74 -38.44 23.44
CA ARG A 590 3.39 -39.19 22.34
C ARG A 590 2.55 -39.19 21.05
N ALA A 591 1.22 -39.19 21.17
CA ALA A 591 0.32 -39.13 20.02
C ALA A 591 0.43 -37.78 19.30
N VAL A 592 0.34 -36.68 20.06
CA VAL A 592 0.48 -35.31 19.54
C VAL A 592 1.87 -35.12 18.91
N PHE A 593 2.93 -35.66 19.52
CA PHE A 593 4.27 -35.55 18.95
C PHE A 593 4.40 -36.26 17.60
N LYS A 594 3.73 -37.40 17.38
CA LYS A 594 3.71 -38.05 16.06
C LYS A 594 3.08 -37.16 14.99
N GLU A 595 2.03 -36.42 15.35
CA GLU A 595 1.38 -35.45 14.45
C GLU A 595 2.34 -34.31 14.11
N ILE A 596 3.05 -33.76 15.10
CA ILE A 596 4.09 -32.73 14.92
C ILE A 596 5.19 -33.21 13.96
N VAL A 597 5.71 -34.43 14.15
CA VAL A 597 6.75 -35.00 13.28
C VAL A 597 6.23 -35.17 11.85
N GLN A 598 4.99 -35.62 11.68
CA GLN A 598 4.39 -35.77 10.36
C GLN A 598 4.22 -34.41 9.66
N GLU A 599 3.75 -33.41 10.39
CA GLU A 599 3.60 -32.04 9.91
C GLU A 599 4.95 -31.42 9.49
N ALA A 600 5.98 -31.60 10.30
CA ALA A 600 7.33 -31.14 10.00
C ALA A 600 7.93 -31.82 8.75
N LYS A 601 7.68 -33.11 8.55
CA LYS A 601 8.11 -33.83 7.34
C LYS A 601 7.41 -33.29 6.10
N THR A 602 6.11 -33.06 6.17
CA THR A 602 5.33 -32.45 5.07
C THR A 602 5.86 -31.07 4.71
N ALA A 603 6.27 -30.28 5.72
CA ALA A 603 6.84 -28.95 5.55
C ALA A 603 8.37 -28.95 5.26
N ASN A 604 9.01 -30.12 5.13
CA ASN A 604 10.44 -30.29 4.89
C ASN A 604 11.34 -29.52 5.90
N LEU A 605 11.03 -29.64 7.20
CA LEU A 605 11.73 -28.96 8.28
C LEU A 605 12.87 -29.80 8.87
N ALA A 606 13.81 -29.11 9.53
CA ALA A 606 14.91 -29.75 10.27
C ALA A 606 14.37 -30.59 11.45
N GLY A 607 15.15 -31.59 11.86
CA GLY A 607 14.77 -32.58 12.88
C GLY A 607 14.74 -32.07 14.33
N ARG A 608 14.78 -30.75 14.58
CA ARG A 608 14.65 -30.15 15.91
C ARG A 608 13.29 -29.47 16.04
N TYR A 609 12.55 -29.83 17.09
CA TYR A 609 11.15 -29.44 17.28
C TYR A 609 10.99 -28.52 18.49
N HIS A 610 10.63 -27.26 18.26
CA HIS A 610 10.34 -26.31 19.33
C HIS A 610 8.85 -26.38 19.68
N VAL A 611 8.49 -26.94 20.83
CA VAL A 611 7.08 -27.26 21.15
C VAL A 611 6.60 -26.47 22.36
N TYR A 612 5.55 -25.68 22.17
CA TYR A 612 4.84 -24.97 23.22
C TYR A 612 3.62 -25.79 23.67
N ALA A 613 3.54 -26.07 24.97
CA ALA A 613 2.38 -26.69 25.61
C ALA A 613 2.29 -26.26 27.08
N ALA A 614 1.15 -26.48 27.73
CA ALA A 614 1.02 -26.28 29.18
C ALA A 614 1.76 -27.38 29.95
N LEU A 615 1.69 -28.62 29.47
CA LEU A 615 2.33 -29.79 30.08
C LEU A 615 3.03 -30.66 29.02
N ALA A 616 4.15 -31.29 29.37
CA ALA A 616 4.88 -32.20 28.48
C ALA A 616 5.26 -33.52 29.16
N PRO A 617 4.31 -34.46 29.31
CA PRO A 617 4.60 -35.80 29.82
C PRO A 617 5.45 -36.65 28.87
N TYR A 618 5.58 -36.27 27.59
CA TYR A 618 6.46 -36.91 26.63
C TYR A 618 7.66 -36.01 26.31
N THR A 619 8.88 -36.55 26.44
CA THR A 619 10.14 -35.86 26.17
C THR A 619 11.02 -36.69 25.23
N GLY A 620 11.98 -36.03 24.56
CA GLY A 620 12.92 -36.67 23.64
C GLY A 620 14.07 -35.73 23.28
N ASN A 621 15.19 -36.28 22.80
CA ASN A 621 16.41 -35.51 22.53
C ASN A 621 16.25 -34.44 21.44
N ASP A 622 15.31 -34.65 20.52
CA ASP A 622 15.03 -33.74 19.40
C ASP A 622 13.95 -32.69 19.73
N ILE A 623 13.37 -32.74 20.95
CA ILE A 623 12.29 -31.88 21.40
C ILE A 623 12.85 -30.80 22.33
N GLU A 624 12.64 -29.55 21.95
CA GLU A 624 12.85 -28.41 22.83
C GLU A 624 11.49 -27.93 23.34
N PHE A 625 11.19 -28.20 24.61
CA PHE A 625 9.91 -27.86 25.22
C PHE A 625 9.93 -26.45 25.81
N TYR A 626 8.85 -25.71 25.55
CA TYR A 626 8.57 -24.41 26.15
C TYR A 626 7.22 -24.47 26.86
N GLN A 627 7.22 -24.22 28.16
CA GLN A 627 5.97 -24.04 28.89
C GLN A 627 5.32 -22.73 28.44
N ILE A 628 4.03 -22.79 28.10
CA ILE A 628 3.25 -21.57 27.81
C ILE A 628 3.21 -20.73 29.09
N PRO A 629 3.68 -19.47 29.08
CA PRO A 629 3.73 -18.66 30.30
C PRO A 629 2.33 -18.43 30.89
N ASP A 630 2.21 -18.50 32.23
CA ASP A 630 0.93 -18.28 32.93
C ASP A 630 0.30 -16.93 32.59
N LYS A 631 1.11 -15.88 32.43
CA LYS A 631 0.62 -14.56 31.97
C LYS A 631 -0.04 -14.60 30.60
N VAL A 632 0.44 -15.45 29.68
CA VAL A 632 -0.14 -15.62 28.34
C VAL A 632 -1.47 -16.38 28.44
N LEU A 633 -1.53 -17.39 29.31
CA LEU A 633 -2.74 -18.16 29.60
C LEU A 633 -3.82 -17.30 30.27
N GLU A 634 -3.46 -16.54 31.31
CA GLU A 634 -4.36 -15.58 31.97
C GLU A 634 -4.87 -14.52 30.98
N HIS A 635 -4.01 -14.07 30.06
CA HIS A 635 -4.36 -13.05 29.08
C HIS A 635 -5.48 -13.47 28.13
N ILE A 636 -5.56 -14.75 27.78
CA ILE A 636 -6.61 -15.31 26.91
C ILE A 636 -7.78 -15.93 27.70
N GLY A 637 -7.83 -15.69 29.02
CA GLY A 637 -8.92 -16.12 29.88
C GLY A 637 -8.77 -17.51 30.51
N PHE A 638 -7.58 -18.11 30.51
CA PHE A 638 -7.31 -19.34 31.26
C PHE A 638 -6.85 -19.01 32.69
N ASN A 639 -7.59 -19.49 33.70
CA ASN A 639 -7.28 -19.21 35.11
C ASN A 639 -6.98 -20.51 35.88
N ALA A 640 -5.71 -20.92 35.92
CA ALA A 640 -5.28 -22.11 36.66
C ALA A 640 -5.55 -22.03 38.18
N ARG A 641 -5.71 -20.82 38.74
CA ARG A 641 -6.00 -20.62 40.17
C ARG A 641 -7.46 -20.88 40.55
N ALA A 642 -8.39 -20.88 39.59
CA ALA A 642 -9.78 -21.21 39.87
C ALA A 642 -9.99 -22.73 40.08
N ASP A 643 -9.20 -23.57 39.40
CA ASP A 643 -9.32 -25.04 39.47
C ASP A 643 -8.49 -25.66 40.60
N ALA A 644 -7.46 -24.97 41.11
CA ALA A 644 -6.69 -25.44 42.26
C ALA A 644 -7.51 -25.46 43.56
N TYR A 645 -8.58 -24.67 43.67
CA TYR A 645 -9.46 -24.63 44.85
C TYR A 645 -10.65 -25.61 44.79
N ASN A 646 -10.85 -26.32 43.68
CA ASN A 646 -11.94 -27.30 43.53
C ASN A 646 -11.50 -28.77 43.63
N ASN A 647 -10.22 -29.04 43.89
CA ASN A 647 -9.67 -30.41 43.98
C ASN A 647 -9.07 -30.77 45.35
N ASP A 648 -9.40 -30.05 46.43
CA ASP A 648 -9.21 -30.52 47.80
C ASP A 648 -10.56 -31.00 48.34
N GLY A 649 -10.95 -32.21 47.96
CA GLY A 649 -12.20 -32.83 48.37
C GLY A 649 -12.14 -34.35 48.21
N GLY A 650 -11.30 -35.01 49.01
CA GLY A 650 -11.33 -36.46 49.10
C GLY A 650 -10.03 -37.09 49.60
N MET A 651 -9.74 -36.95 50.89
CA MET A 651 -9.00 -37.93 51.68
C MET A 651 -9.29 -37.69 53.16
N ASP A 652 -10.47 -38.13 53.59
CA ASP A 652 -10.69 -38.43 55.02
C ASP A 652 -9.98 -39.76 55.29
N ALA A 653 -8.95 -39.69 56.14
CA ALA A 653 -8.44 -40.81 56.90
C ALA A 653 -9.07 -40.75 58.30
N ASP A 654 -9.51 -41.93 58.75
CA ASP A 654 -10.15 -42.31 60.01
C ASP A 654 -11.68 -42.15 60.13
#